data_AF-A0A9P6RAB2-F1
#
_entry.id   AF-A0A9P6RAB2-F1
#
_cell.length_a   1.000
_cell.length_b   1.000
_cell.length_c   1.000
_cell.angle_alpha   90.00
_cell.angle_beta   90.00
_cell.angle_gamma   90.00
#
_symmetry.space_group_name_H-M   'P 1'
#
loop_
_entity.id
_entity.type
_entity.pdbx_description
1 polymer ?
#
loop_
_entity_poly.entity_id
_entity_poly.type
_entity_poly.pdbx_seq_one_letter_code
_entity_poly.pdbx_strand_id
1 'polypeptide(L)'
;MLNSSSPTLPTEIITLIALSLGQSDLATCTRLNKYWHDCCNPLLWKVVQIFRAKDAACLDSPEGLLGLIRNAHHTHTFATCHASVAKSFATRAFPPCTSLKSLRYEIRGKQSIQFRLEAQREAIDPLGYSQVLCRLLDQNPGLRFLTVGGEWFLNSWDQEDIEKVLNCIPTAELERLEVAFDSPSNHMIRIFRSAAQDSADQDTNPFVALKELVFTDHRGGQLGDPGFEKGLIKRCVNLESIRLDHSRIIFQGDLMQAISRWCPRLTRLYYHSDREDTDMNIMSMLTMSRAGWKGVQLCGLMDIGPLSIRQLVAHSRTLEVIKLDSWCASESAALFTLLSTAARLCRLEGVQDGSEMTYINELLLNAYDATLVANHPWVLGESMRYFQMRIENVPRPDVVCDRNGAPLDNEPDALDAAAMTRRYEVQRFIYTQLSRMTGLRELHLGVPDTASAPHSWIIDARDIGLLDDPGHNIVRDFNYSSLEFSLASGLDLLAGMKELRVLDVRWTTHRIGVEELEWMHVNWPQLREIRGLDSAREWAGDAEAGLAVKAKVGEWVAAHPRGIDFIVTAQQLTRTDLTRCLRVNRQWFIAFAPSLWRDILVVDKSARDHFQTTITNNALVRHSATIQTLETTDPSLIDFIARSCPQANNIRSFTLRLTNERFSSTAWHSLPTVTTMPGERYETTASCGHAASVASLLKRNNKLRTLSLDEWCFYQPDGEDVFAQVFSAIPTAHLEQLSLSFLNPPPRPWFKSKDKSHTLRFIRAKSFHRSAESIPTLREVSITGGDDLPIDISRLEFLTRCIGLQTIRLDRLDPVALAFVRKHIKAKCHKLVGLDWVDTNWDSDEEIAALLRATTMGWKVLRLPLLTSFGRLSLAALGESIETLEVLRMAYLVDKEEEKEGRTRKCPDWVLGASMEYFQLQIGSVPRPDVIHRQNLWEFGVRRMELDGELRFDVQRWVYEQLRRMTGLKELVMGVPDVNPGALAEISSHGESGKGSTTKARLSLEENLSMEQNRSFNYCSLEFSLESGLEMLEGLKELKLLDVKATAHRIGVAELDWMHVNWPRLKEIKGLVSVREWAGDVEGGLEVKAAVEEWLAAHPQGIGSAYYSGTTSA
;
A
#
# COMPACT_ATOMS: atom_id res chain seq x y z
N MET A 1 -1.68 -40.11 42.03
CA MET A 1 -0.24 -40.18 41.71
C MET A 1 -0.05 -41.25 40.64
N LEU A 2 0.68 -40.96 39.56
CA LEU A 2 1.11 -41.96 38.59
C LEU A 2 2.63 -41.86 38.47
N ASN A 3 3.34 -42.85 39.00
CA ASN A 3 4.77 -42.99 38.79
C ASN A 3 4.99 -43.69 37.45
N SER A 4 5.30 -42.92 36.41
CA SER A 4 5.75 -43.45 35.12
C SER A 4 6.94 -42.62 34.64
N SER A 5 8.13 -43.21 34.71
CA SER A 5 9.39 -42.63 34.24
C SER A 5 9.45 -42.61 32.71
N SER A 6 8.67 -41.72 32.10
CA SER A 6 8.85 -41.36 30.69
C SER A 6 10.23 -40.73 30.50
N PRO A 7 11.02 -41.11 29.48
CA PRO A 7 12.32 -40.51 29.24
C PRO A 7 12.14 -39.04 28.85
N THR A 8 12.45 -38.14 29.78
CA THR A 8 12.50 -36.70 29.50
C THR A 8 13.55 -36.44 28.43
N LEU A 9 13.15 -35.83 27.32
CA LEU A 9 14.08 -35.30 26.33
C LEU A 9 15.10 -34.39 27.05
N PRO A 10 16.38 -34.35 26.63
CA PRO A 10 17.34 -33.42 27.20
C PRO A 10 16.83 -31.97 27.18
N THR A 11 17.01 -31.21 28.28
CA THR A 11 16.88 -29.74 28.45
C THR A 11 17.14 -28.97 27.16
N GLU A 12 18.18 -29.44 26.50
CA GLU A 12 18.77 -29.07 25.26
C GLU A 12 17.87 -29.21 24.01
N ILE A 13 17.37 -30.43 23.79
CA ILE A 13 16.40 -30.74 22.75
C ILE A 13 15.07 -30.05 23.06
N ILE A 14 14.72 -29.93 24.36
CA ILE A 14 13.61 -29.11 24.84
C ILE A 14 13.78 -27.64 24.43
N THR A 15 14.97 -27.08 24.57
CA THR A 15 15.26 -25.71 24.11
C THR A 15 15.23 -25.62 22.58
N LEU A 16 15.83 -26.52 21.80
CA LEU A 16 15.70 -26.49 20.33
C LEU A 16 14.24 -26.58 19.87
N ILE A 17 13.45 -27.46 20.51
CA ILE A 17 12.01 -27.55 20.32
C ILE A 17 11.40 -26.19 20.65
N ALA A 18 11.45 -25.71 21.89
CA ALA A 18 10.83 -24.46 22.34
C ALA A 18 11.31 -23.20 21.60
N LEU A 19 12.55 -23.18 21.11
CA LEU A 19 13.09 -22.15 20.23
C LEU A 19 12.34 -22.07 18.91
N SER A 20 11.85 -23.19 18.37
CA SER A 20 10.98 -23.12 17.20
C SER A 20 9.66 -22.43 17.48
N LEU A 21 9.12 -22.49 18.69
CA LEU A 21 7.68 -22.69 18.75
C LEU A 21 6.87 -21.43 19.06
N GLY A 22 5.58 -21.55 18.79
CA GLY A 22 4.67 -20.43 18.77
C GLY A 22 4.39 -19.78 20.13
N GLN A 23 3.70 -18.64 20.16
CA GLN A 23 3.49 -17.91 21.43
C GLN A 23 2.28 -18.44 22.19
N SER A 24 1.06 -18.43 21.64
CA SER A 24 -0.05 -19.21 22.24
C SER A 24 0.23 -20.72 22.19
N ASP A 25 1.07 -21.16 21.25
CA ASP A 25 1.52 -22.55 21.18
C ASP A 25 2.26 -22.90 22.48
N LEU A 26 2.98 -21.93 23.01
CA LEU A 26 3.55 -21.95 24.34
C LEU A 26 2.45 -21.83 25.48
N ALA A 27 1.29 -22.51 25.44
CA ALA A 27 0.27 -22.55 26.53
C ALA A 27 0.08 -23.87 27.38
N THR A 28 0.86 -24.93 27.13
CA THR A 28 0.90 -26.30 27.74
C THR A 28 2.22 -26.74 28.48
N CYS A 29 3.42 -26.95 27.88
CA CYS A 29 4.67 -27.49 28.52
C CYS A 29 5.17 -27.04 29.93
N THR A 30 5.43 -25.76 30.26
CA THR A 30 5.69 -25.38 31.68
C THR A 30 4.59 -25.86 32.62
N ARG A 31 3.35 -25.92 32.12
CA ARG A 31 2.18 -26.46 32.82
C ARG A 31 2.07 -27.99 32.70
N LEU A 32 2.86 -28.65 31.83
CA LEU A 32 3.06 -30.10 31.85
C LEU A 32 3.95 -30.52 33.03
N ASN A 33 5.10 -29.87 33.23
CA ASN A 33 6.01 -30.18 34.34
C ASN A 33 7.12 -29.12 34.56
N LYS A 34 7.76 -29.18 35.73
CA LYS A 34 8.85 -28.26 36.13
C LYS A 34 10.07 -28.25 35.19
N TYR A 35 10.44 -29.37 34.58
CA TYR A 35 11.66 -29.39 33.76
C TYR A 35 11.45 -28.59 32.47
N TRP A 36 10.31 -28.79 31.82
CA TRP A 36 9.84 -27.92 30.75
C TRP A 36 9.54 -26.50 31.25
N HIS A 37 9.17 -26.32 32.52
CA HIS A 37 9.07 -24.99 33.12
C HIS A 37 10.40 -24.24 33.01
N ASP A 38 11.46 -24.80 33.57
CA ASP A 38 12.73 -24.11 33.69
C ASP A 38 13.44 -23.94 32.33
N CYS A 39 13.15 -24.79 31.34
CA CYS A 39 13.64 -24.64 29.96
C CYS A 39 12.91 -23.54 29.16
N CYS A 40 11.57 -23.53 29.21
CA CYS A 40 10.77 -22.63 28.38
C CYS A 40 10.46 -21.30 29.07
N ASN A 41 10.70 -21.16 30.38
CA ASN A 41 10.48 -19.92 31.13
C ASN A 41 11.34 -18.75 30.64
N PRO A 42 12.66 -18.90 30.44
CA PRO A 42 13.47 -17.86 29.81
C PRO A 42 13.06 -17.58 28.37
N LEU A 43 12.45 -18.55 27.66
CA LEU A 43 12.09 -18.41 26.25
C LEU A 43 10.76 -17.67 26.04
N LEU A 44 9.82 -17.81 26.98
CA LEU A 44 8.69 -16.88 27.15
C LEU A 44 9.21 -15.49 27.40
N TRP A 45 9.73 -15.27 28.61
CA TRP A 45 9.95 -13.95 29.18
C TRP A 45 11.19 -13.27 28.61
N LYS A 46 11.87 -13.96 27.69
CA LYS A 46 12.43 -13.32 26.53
C LYS A 46 11.44 -12.27 26.04
N VAL A 47 10.35 -12.60 25.34
CA VAL A 47 9.45 -11.66 24.64
C VAL A 47 8.25 -11.21 25.46
N VAL A 48 7.99 -9.90 25.50
CA VAL A 48 6.88 -9.28 26.21
C VAL A 48 6.26 -8.13 25.39
N GLN A 49 5.56 -8.48 24.30
CA GLN A 49 4.80 -7.51 23.50
C GLN A 49 3.32 -7.41 23.93
N ILE A 50 2.57 -6.34 23.70
CA ILE A 50 1.21 -6.16 24.25
C ILE A 50 0.35 -5.13 23.45
N PHE A 51 -0.62 -5.56 22.62
CA PHE A 51 -1.58 -4.72 21.85
C PHE A 51 -2.92 -4.44 22.58
N ARG A 52 -4.01 -5.18 22.33
CA ARG A 52 -5.48 -4.92 22.55
C ARG A 52 -5.98 -4.07 23.76
N ALA A 53 -7.22 -4.32 24.20
CA ALA A 53 -7.79 -3.81 25.45
C ALA A 53 -8.05 -4.88 26.55
N LYS A 54 -7.52 -6.11 26.42
CA LYS A 54 -7.65 -7.23 27.37
C LYS A 54 -6.44 -7.44 28.32
N ASP A 55 -5.40 -8.10 27.86
CA ASP A 55 -4.26 -8.65 28.62
C ASP A 55 -3.24 -7.69 29.30
N ALA A 56 -3.23 -6.37 29.08
CA ALA A 56 -2.41 -5.45 29.90
C ALA A 56 -3.09 -5.18 31.24
N ALA A 57 -4.43 -5.19 31.29
CA ALA A 57 -5.15 -5.33 32.56
C ALA A 57 -4.88 -6.70 33.22
N CYS A 58 -4.37 -7.70 32.48
CA CYS A 58 -3.84 -8.94 33.05
C CYS A 58 -2.36 -8.84 33.46
N LEU A 59 -1.65 -7.74 33.17
CA LEU A 59 -0.26 -7.47 33.57
C LEU A 59 -0.12 -6.31 34.56
N ASP A 60 -1.10 -5.41 34.60
CA ASP A 60 -1.38 -4.48 35.69
C ASP A 60 -2.16 -5.16 36.84
N SER A 61 -2.64 -6.40 36.63
CA SER A 61 -3.08 -7.26 37.75
C SER A 61 -1.89 -7.61 38.63
N PRO A 62 -2.07 -7.80 39.96
CA PRO A 62 -0.99 -8.14 40.87
C PRO A 62 -0.21 -9.40 40.45
N GLU A 63 -0.90 -10.39 39.91
CA GLU A 63 -0.36 -11.67 39.48
C GLU A 63 0.51 -11.53 38.22
N GLY A 64 0.01 -10.79 37.23
CA GLY A 64 0.77 -10.50 36.01
C GLY A 64 1.98 -9.62 36.30
N LEU A 65 1.82 -8.59 37.14
CA LEU A 65 2.90 -7.72 37.56
C LEU A 65 4.02 -8.51 38.28
N LEU A 66 3.66 -9.42 39.19
CA LEU A 66 4.61 -10.31 39.85
C LEU A 66 5.29 -11.28 38.87
N GLY A 67 4.55 -11.77 37.87
CA GLY A 67 5.11 -12.55 36.77
C GLY A 67 6.17 -11.77 35.97
N LEU A 68 5.85 -10.52 35.62
CA LEU A 68 6.74 -9.62 34.87
C LEU A 68 8.00 -9.27 35.68
N ILE A 69 7.84 -8.85 36.94
CA ILE A 69 8.96 -8.50 37.83
C ILE A 69 9.91 -9.70 38.02
N ARG A 70 9.37 -10.89 38.26
CA ARG A 70 10.15 -12.11 38.51
C ARG A 70 11.03 -12.51 37.32
N ASN A 71 10.55 -12.26 36.10
CA ASN A 71 11.20 -12.75 34.89
C ASN A 71 11.82 -11.64 34.03
N ALA A 72 11.72 -10.38 34.45
CA ALA A 72 12.23 -9.21 33.73
C ALA A 72 13.67 -9.40 33.24
N HIS A 73 14.56 -10.02 34.03
CA HIS A 73 15.95 -10.26 33.67
C HIS A 73 16.20 -11.17 32.43
N HIS A 74 15.16 -11.82 31.89
CA HIS A 74 15.20 -12.59 30.63
C HIS A 74 14.86 -11.75 29.39
N THR A 75 14.37 -10.52 29.56
CA THR A 75 13.55 -9.77 28.59
C THR A 75 14.39 -9.00 27.54
N HIS A 76 13.93 -8.88 26.26
CA HIS A 76 14.49 -8.10 25.07
C HIS A 76 13.78 -7.13 23.86
N THR A 77 12.56 -6.42 23.44
CA THR A 77 10.95 -6.10 23.42
C THR A 77 9.96 -6.01 24.61
N PHE A 78 10.00 -4.95 25.40
CA PHE A 78 9.03 -4.77 26.47
C PHE A 78 8.14 -3.70 25.93
N ALA A 79 7.08 -4.19 25.32
CA ALA A 79 6.64 -3.62 24.09
C ALA A 79 5.14 -3.48 24.19
N THR A 80 4.62 -2.39 24.73
CA THR A 80 3.33 -2.48 25.42
C THR A 80 2.44 -1.27 25.40
N CYS A 81 1.23 -1.50 24.87
CA CYS A 81 0.18 -0.56 24.47
C CYS A 81 -0.48 0.19 25.62
N HIS A 82 0.08 0.09 26.82
CA HIS A 82 -0.52 0.52 28.06
C HIS A 82 0.58 1.13 28.92
N ALA A 83 0.53 2.44 29.14
CA ALA A 83 1.63 3.26 29.68
C ALA A 83 1.95 2.92 31.15
N SER A 84 0.96 2.33 31.83
CA SER A 84 1.05 1.65 33.12
C SER A 84 2.15 0.58 33.14
N VAL A 85 2.30 -0.22 32.09
CA VAL A 85 3.10 -1.46 32.17
C VAL A 85 4.61 -1.20 32.11
N ALA A 86 5.13 -0.21 31.36
CA ALA A 86 6.55 0.17 31.47
C ALA A 86 6.82 0.97 32.71
N LYS A 87 5.86 1.78 33.15
CA LYS A 87 5.99 2.41 34.47
C LYS A 87 6.20 1.33 35.53
N SER A 88 5.41 0.26 35.49
CA SER A 88 5.61 -0.94 36.29
C SER A 88 6.98 -1.61 36.02
N PHE A 89 7.38 -1.84 34.76
CA PHE A 89 8.64 -2.50 34.39
C PHE A 89 9.88 -1.73 34.87
N ALA A 90 10.00 -0.44 34.53
CA ALA A 90 11.13 0.43 34.86
C ALA A 90 11.25 0.79 36.35
N THR A 91 10.15 0.69 37.12
CA THR A 91 10.12 1.12 38.53
C THR A 91 9.96 -0.01 39.54
N ARG A 92 9.49 -1.20 39.11
CA ARG A 92 9.22 -2.34 40.01
C ARG A 92 9.99 -3.62 39.66
N ALA A 93 10.64 -3.72 38.49
CA ALA A 93 11.51 -4.86 38.18
C ALA A 93 12.67 -4.97 39.19
N PHE A 94 12.78 -6.11 39.87
CA PHE A 94 13.85 -6.38 40.83
C PHE A 94 14.30 -7.84 40.68
N PRO A 95 15.52 -8.12 40.16
CA PRO A 95 16.52 -7.14 39.69
C PRO A 95 16.02 -6.27 38.52
N PRO A 96 16.50 -5.02 38.39
CA PRO A 96 16.19 -4.18 37.23
C PRO A 96 16.71 -4.86 35.98
N CYS A 97 15.95 -4.81 34.87
CA CYS A 97 16.43 -5.50 33.68
C CYS A 97 17.54 -4.71 32.99
N THR A 98 18.67 -5.41 32.86
CA THR A 98 19.98 -4.95 32.40
C THR A 98 20.47 -5.75 31.18
N SER A 99 19.69 -6.75 30.77
CA SER A 99 19.97 -7.67 29.64
C SER A 99 19.42 -7.17 28.31
N LEU A 100 18.82 -5.98 28.32
CA LEU A 100 18.01 -5.42 27.24
C LEU A 100 18.76 -5.47 25.90
N LYS A 101 18.05 -5.95 24.85
CA LYS A 101 18.34 -6.06 23.42
C LYS A 101 17.15 -5.72 22.44
N SER A 102 16.07 -4.92 22.68
CA SER A 102 15.00 -4.33 21.77
C SER A 102 13.61 -3.88 22.41
N LEU A 103 12.49 -3.33 21.82
CA LEU A 103 11.45 -2.42 22.48
C LEU A 103 9.92 -2.59 22.26
N ARG A 104 9.33 -2.57 21.04
CA ARG A 104 8.03 -1.93 20.64
C ARG A 104 7.04 -1.46 21.71
N TYR A 105 7.40 -0.41 22.41
CA TYR A 105 6.51 0.35 23.28
C TYR A 105 6.33 1.69 22.49
N GLU A 106 5.11 2.18 22.12
CA GLU A 106 4.67 3.43 21.42
C GLU A 106 3.19 4.11 21.64
N ILE A 107 2.82 5.24 22.27
CA ILE A 107 1.44 5.52 22.94
C ILE A 107 0.00 4.82 22.77
N ARG A 108 -0.52 4.25 21.67
CA ARG A 108 -2.00 4.11 21.32
C ARG A 108 -3.03 5.16 21.80
N GLY A 109 -3.57 5.95 20.86
CA GLY A 109 -4.53 7.03 21.11
C GLY A 109 -6.03 6.70 21.32
N LYS A 110 -6.59 5.58 20.82
CA LYS A 110 -8.07 5.32 20.94
C LYS A 110 -8.61 5.12 22.37
N GLN A 111 -7.75 5.15 23.39
CA GLN A 111 -8.16 5.17 24.81
C GLN A 111 -8.22 6.60 25.40
N SER A 112 -7.83 7.63 24.63
CA SER A 112 -7.57 9.02 25.07
C SER A 112 -8.73 9.72 25.79
N ILE A 113 -9.98 9.46 25.42
CA ILE A 113 -11.15 10.10 26.07
C ILE A 113 -11.32 9.58 27.51
N GLN A 114 -11.18 8.27 27.71
CA GLN A 114 -11.24 7.67 29.05
C GLN A 114 -9.96 7.98 29.85
N PHE A 115 -8.79 7.97 29.20
CA PHE A 115 -7.53 8.41 29.80
C PHE A 115 -7.52 9.89 30.21
N ARG A 116 -8.24 10.80 29.53
CA ARG A 116 -8.41 12.19 30.00
C ARG A 116 -9.12 12.26 31.35
N LEU A 117 -10.13 11.41 31.56
CA LEU A 117 -10.91 11.35 32.80
C LEU A 117 -10.13 10.65 33.93
N GLU A 118 -9.28 9.69 33.59
CA GLU A 118 -8.41 8.99 34.54
C GLU A 118 -7.17 9.83 34.91
N ALA A 119 -6.51 10.50 33.95
CA ALA A 119 -5.41 11.42 34.22
C ALA A 119 -5.84 12.68 35.01
N GLN A 120 -7.09 13.14 34.87
CA GLN A 120 -7.66 14.16 35.75
C GLN A 120 -7.96 13.66 37.17
N ARG A 121 -8.02 12.34 37.40
CA ARG A 121 -8.13 11.72 38.73
C ARG A 121 -6.76 11.39 39.33
N GLU A 122 -5.77 11.01 38.53
CA GLU A 122 -4.43 10.59 38.97
C GLU A 122 -3.42 11.76 39.11
N ALA A 123 -3.85 12.90 39.64
CA ALA A 123 -2.99 14.08 39.88
C ALA A 123 -1.97 13.90 41.04
N ILE A 124 -1.51 12.67 41.29
CA ILE A 124 -0.79 12.24 42.50
C ILE A 124 0.53 11.51 42.20
N ASP A 125 0.75 10.95 41.01
CA ASP A 125 1.96 10.17 40.75
C ASP A 125 3.10 11.01 40.12
N PRO A 126 4.23 11.23 40.84
CA PRO A 126 5.31 12.12 40.41
C PRO A 126 6.17 11.54 39.28
N LEU A 127 6.15 10.22 39.05
CA LEU A 127 6.86 9.58 37.94
C LEU A 127 6.03 9.70 36.66
N GLY A 128 5.75 10.96 36.29
CA GLY A 128 5.25 11.32 34.98
C GLY A 128 6.13 10.66 33.93
N TYR A 129 5.47 9.94 33.04
CA TYR A 129 5.95 9.06 31.99
C TYR A 129 7.44 9.16 31.67
N SER A 130 7.90 10.33 31.30
CA SER A 130 9.24 10.55 30.81
C SER A 130 10.36 9.99 31.74
N GLN A 131 10.22 9.91 33.07
CA GLN A 131 11.29 9.26 33.88
C GLN A 131 11.49 7.75 33.60
N VAL A 132 10.59 7.08 32.89
CA VAL A 132 10.52 5.62 32.76
C VAL A 132 11.48 5.07 31.69
N LEU A 133 11.53 5.65 30.49
CA LEU A 133 12.48 5.22 29.44
C LEU A 133 13.90 5.67 29.71
N CYS A 134 14.13 6.80 30.38
CA CYS A 134 15.47 7.13 30.90
C CYS A 134 16.02 5.98 31.72
N ARG A 135 15.24 5.51 32.70
CA ARG A 135 15.63 4.38 33.55
C ARG A 135 15.87 3.12 32.74
N LEU A 136 14.94 2.75 31.84
CA LEU A 136 15.11 1.55 31.00
C LEU A 136 16.30 1.66 30.03
N LEU A 137 16.86 2.85 29.84
CA LEU A 137 17.99 3.09 28.95
C LEU A 137 19.31 3.24 29.68
N ASP A 138 19.36 4.01 30.76
CA ASP A 138 20.53 4.12 31.63
C ASP A 138 20.89 2.75 32.24
N GLN A 139 19.88 1.93 32.52
CA GLN A 139 20.06 0.53 32.93
C GLN A 139 20.72 -0.33 31.84
N ASN A 140 20.78 0.12 30.58
CA ASN A 140 20.99 -0.73 29.41
C ASN A 140 21.99 -0.21 28.38
N PRO A 141 23.26 -0.08 28.78
CA PRO A 141 24.32 0.45 27.92
C PRO A 141 24.60 -0.37 26.66
N GLY A 142 24.25 -1.66 26.68
CA GLY A 142 24.39 -2.54 25.53
C GLY A 142 23.45 -2.20 24.37
N LEU A 143 22.59 -1.18 24.51
CA LEU A 143 21.55 -0.84 23.54
C LEU A 143 22.10 -0.75 22.11
N ARG A 144 21.68 -1.69 21.26
CA ARG A 144 21.89 -1.76 19.82
C ARG A 144 20.72 -1.12 19.08
N PHE A 145 19.77 -0.54 19.76
CA PHE A 145 18.45 -0.32 19.22
C PHE A 145 17.76 0.81 20.12
N LEU A 146 16.96 1.81 19.68
CA LEU A 146 15.95 2.52 20.56
C LEU A 146 14.71 3.23 19.93
N THR A 147 13.50 3.08 20.52
CA THR A 147 12.21 3.72 20.12
C THR A 147 11.62 4.76 21.09
N VAL A 148 11.02 5.86 20.61
CA VAL A 148 10.66 7.07 21.40
C VAL A 148 9.46 7.93 20.80
N GLY A 149 8.12 7.73 21.01
CA GLY A 149 6.95 8.38 20.33
C GLY A 149 5.48 8.03 20.74
N GLY A 150 4.48 8.66 20.08
CA GLY A 150 3.01 8.50 20.25
C GLY A 150 2.15 9.74 20.65
N GLU A 151 0.80 9.71 20.50
CA GLU A 151 -0.18 10.83 20.60
C GLU A 151 0.15 11.84 21.68
N TRP A 152 0.49 11.34 22.85
CA TRP A 152 0.75 12.16 24.02
C TRP A 152 2.23 12.52 24.17
N PHE A 153 3.09 11.71 23.57
CA PHE A 153 4.55 11.82 23.54
C PHE A 153 5.00 13.15 23.00
N LEU A 154 4.26 13.70 22.03
CA LEU A 154 4.51 15.02 21.48
C LEU A 154 3.38 16.03 21.68
N ASN A 155 2.32 15.65 22.39
CA ASN A 155 1.30 16.58 22.85
C ASN A 155 1.47 16.96 24.34
N SER A 156 2.43 16.36 25.07
CA SER A 156 2.70 16.66 26.48
C SER A 156 4.18 16.72 26.88
N TRP A 157 5.07 17.05 25.95
CA TRP A 157 6.51 17.19 26.21
C TRP A 157 7.08 18.50 25.70
N ASP A 158 7.87 19.17 26.52
CA ASP A 158 8.63 20.33 26.10
C ASP A 158 9.94 19.92 25.38
N GLN A 159 10.65 20.89 24.80
CA GLN A 159 11.99 20.65 24.26
C GLN A 159 12.93 20.14 25.35
N GLU A 160 12.66 20.40 26.62
CA GLU A 160 13.40 19.77 27.70
C GLU A 160 13.13 18.26 27.75
N ASP A 161 11.88 17.79 27.81
CA ASP A 161 11.53 16.36 27.78
C ASP A 161 11.94 15.68 26.47
N ILE A 162 12.07 16.43 25.36
CA ILE A 162 12.72 15.92 24.13
C ILE A 162 14.25 15.95 24.22
N GLU A 163 14.91 16.97 24.76
CA GLU A 163 16.36 16.92 25.11
C GLU A 163 16.66 15.87 26.19
N LYS A 164 15.62 15.40 26.88
CA LYS A 164 15.68 14.33 27.84
C LYS A 164 15.43 12.96 27.21
N VAL A 165 14.53 12.88 26.21
CA VAL A 165 14.54 11.81 25.18
C VAL A 165 15.90 11.66 24.68
N LEU A 166 16.42 12.74 24.09
CA LEU A 166 17.75 12.84 23.60
C LEU A 166 18.58 12.10 24.63
N ASN A 167 18.70 12.57 25.85
CA ASN A 167 20.01 12.44 26.39
C ASN A 167 20.39 11.20 27.24
N CYS A 168 19.56 10.16 27.40
CA CYS A 168 19.94 8.85 28.04
C CYS A 168 20.49 7.76 27.08
N ILE A 169 19.69 7.40 26.08
CA ILE A 169 20.07 6.90 24.73
C ILE A 169 21.54 6.35 24.61
N PRO A 170 21.86 5.19 25.27
CA PRO A 170 23.20 4.64 25.41
C PRO A 170 23.96 4.38 24.13
N THR A 171 25.16 4.90 24.13
CA THR A 171 25.75 5.36 22.89
C THR A 171 26.47 4.25 22.16
N ALA A 172 27.05 3.32 22.92
CA ALA A 172 28.10 2.39 22.52
C ALA A 172 27.73 1.37 21.45
N GLU A 173 26.45 1.00 21.31
CA GLU A 173 26.04 -0.19 20.54
C GLU A 173 25.00 0.09 19.42
N LEU A 174 24.21 1.17 19.49
CA LEU A 174 23.02 1.35 18.63
C LEU A 174 23.24 1.13 17.14
N GLU A 175 22.51 0.19 16.56
CA GLU A 175 22.15 -0.08 15.16
C GLU A 175 20.90 0.71 14.66
N ARG A 176 19.74 0.90 15.36
CA ARG A 176 18.62 1.82 14.90
C ARG A 176 17.85 2.57 16.01
N LEU A 177 17.06 3.59 15.65
CA LEU A 177 16.45 4.62 16.52
C LEU A 177 15.10 5.22 16.03
N GLU A 178 13.89 4.84 16.49
CA GLU A 178 12.55 5.25 15.96
C GLU A 178 11.74 6.24 16.85
N VAL A 179 11.31 7.46 16.46
CA VAL A 179 10.91 8.51 17.47
C VAL A 179 9.54 9.28 17.19
N ALA A 180 9.22 10.45 17.84
CA ALA A 180 7.95 11.24 18.06
C ALA A 180 7.67 12.70 17.50
N PHE A 181 6.42 13.00 17.07
CA PHE A 181 5.70 14.27 16.65
C PHE A 181 4.22 14.05 16.24
N ASP A 182 3.92 13.33 15.14
CA ASP A 182 2.58 13.30 14.45
C ASP A 182 1.43 14.19 14.96
N SER A 183 0.36 13.59 15.51
CA SER A 183 -1.01 14.07 15.72
C SER A 183 -1.10 15.59 15.76
N PRO A 184 -2.05 16.23 15.04
CA PRO A 184 -2.00 17.66 14.69
C PRO A 184 -2.00 18.72 15.79
N SER A 185 -1.09 18.66 16.75
CA SER A 185 -0.88 19.72 17.73
C SER A 185 -0.04 20.86 17.14
N ASN A 186 -0.66 21.58 16.19
CA ASN A 186 -0.21 22.89 15.69
C ASN A 186 0.10 23.92 16.81
N HIS A 187 -0.29 23.64 18.06
CA HIS A 187 0.11 24.39 19.25
C HIS A 187 1.60 24.24 19.64
N MET A 188 2.21 23.07 19.43
CA MET A 188 3.55 22.73 19.95
C MET A 188 4.70 23.42 19.19
N ILE A 189 4.58 23.54 17.87
CA ILE A 189 5.61 24.13 16.98
C ILE A 189 5.96 25.57 17.38
N ARG A 190 5.02 26.29 17.98
CA ARG A 190 5.22 27.67 18.47
C ARG A 190 6.16 27.77 19.68
N ILE A 191 6.33 26.69 20.46
CA ILE A 191 7.12 26.70 21.70
C ILE A 191 8.61 26.40 21.43
N PHE A 192 8.92 25.60 20.41
CA PHE A 192 10.30 25.15 20.12
C PHE A 192 11.12 26.18 19.35
N ARG A 193 10.49 26.91 18.41
CA ARG A 193 11.17 27.90 17.54
C ARG A 193 11.91 29.02 18.29
N SER A 194 11.56 29.30 19.55
CA SER A 194 12.23 30.32 20.38
C SER A 194 13.44 29.79 21.15
N ALA A 195 13.58 28.48 21.34
CA ALA A 195 14.65 27.87 22.14
C ALA A 195 15.77 27.23 21.29
N ALA A 196 15.49 26.89 20.02
CA ALA A 196 16.44 26.25 19.12
C ALA A 196 17.61 27.15 18.62
N GLN A 197 17.63 28.44 18.96
CA GLN A 197 18.67 29.37 18.48
C GLN A 197 19.96 29.37 19.33
N ASP A 198 19.88 29.09 20.63
CA ASP A 198 20.98 29.36 21.58
C ASP A 198 21.86 28.13 21.96
N SER A 199 21.41 26.90 21.69
CA SER A 199 22.12 25.67 22.12
C SER A 199 23.15 25.12 21.12
N ALA A 200 23.40 25.84 20.02
CA ALA A 200 23.90 25.27 18.77
C ALA A 200 25.26 24.53 18.84
N ASP A 201 26.21 24.97 19.67
CA ASP A 201 27.59 24.43 19.68
C ASP A 201 27.90 23.60 20.93
N GLN A 202 26.89 23.05 21.60
CA GLN A 202 27.10 22.09 22.68
C GLN A 202 27.84 20.86 22.11
N ASP A 203 29.14 20.71 22.43
CA ASP A 203 29.88 19.51 22.05
C ASP A 203 29.34 18.31 22.82
N THR A 204 29.01 17.32 22.01
CA THR A 204 28.05 16.29 22.30
C THR A 204 28.52 15.12 21.41
N ASN A 205 29.19 14.15 22.07
CA ASN A 205 30.29 13.33 21.52
C ASN A 205 29.96 12.38 20.34
N PRO A 206 30.95 11.84 19.59
CA PRO A 206 30.67 10.79 18.64
C PRO A 206 30.09 9.54 19.29
N PHE A 207 29.33 8.82 18.48
CA PHE A 207 29.03 7.44 18.70
C PHE A 207 29.40 6.66 17.42
N VAL A 208 29.16 5.34 17.25
CA VAL A 208 29.93 4.58 16.22
C VAL A 208 29.24 3.49 15.34
N ALA A 209 28.04 2.96 15.65
CA ALA A 209 27.46 1.76 14.98
C ALA A 209 25.96 1.76 14.57
N LEU A 210 25.28 2.90 14.31
CA LEU A 210 23.87 2.88 13.86
C LEU A 210 23.97 2.52 12.39
N LYS A 211 23.09 1.71 11.82
CA LYS A 211 22.98 1.61 10.35
C LYS A 211 21.73 2.24 9.82
N GLU A 212 20.77 2.56 10.68
CA GLU A 212 19.53 3.14 10.25
C GLU A 212 18.81 4.02 11.28
N LEU A 213 17.91 4.91 10.86
CA LEU A 213 17.36 6.04 11.63
C LEU A 213 15.85 6.16 11.41
N VAL A 214 15.07 6.56 12.44
CA VAL A 214 13.58 6.49 12.53
C VAL A 214 12.71 7.61 13.40
N PHE A 215 11.64 8.52 13.25
CA PHE A 215 10.45 9.23 12.45
C PHE A 215 9.07 8.49 12.17
N THR A 216 8.63 8.37 10.87
CA THR A 216 7.44 7.92 10.02
C THR A 216 6.18 8.68 10.26
N ASP A 217 5.56 9.41 9.33
CA ASP A 217 4.25 9.96 9.72
C ASP A 217 3.12 8.93 9.65
N HIS A 218 1.94 9.34 10.09
CA HIS A 218 0.88 8.43 10.52
C HIS A 218 -0.41 9.25 10.72
N ARG A 219 -0.50 10.26 11.61
CA ARG A 219 -1.60 11.27 11.58
C ARG A 219 -1.00 12.59 11.15
N GLY A 220 -0.58 13.38 12.14
CA GLY A 220 0.23 14.56 11.94
C GLY A 220 -0.43 15.92 12.12
N GLY A 221 0.34 16.91 12.60
CA GLY A 221 0.29 18.37 12.31
C GLY A 221 1.17 19.21 13.27
N GLN A 222 2.35 19.67 12.90
CA GLN A 222 3.06 19.74 11.59
C GLN A 222 4.59 19.63 11.84
N LEU A 223 5.39 19.04 10.94
CA LEU A 223 6.60 18.26 11.30
C LEU A 223 7.60 19.01 12.16
N GLY A 224 7.86 18.38 13.31
CA GLY A 224 9.15 18.29 13.99
C GLY A 224 10.02 19.50 13.77
N ASP A 225 9.98 20.44 14.70
CA ASP A 225 10.77 21.66 14.62
C ASP A 225 12.19 21.42 14.07
N PRO A 226 12.65 22.16 13.04
CA PRO A 226 13.98 22.01 12.45
C PRO A 226 15.13 22.14 13.44
N GLY A 227 14.92 22.64 14.66
CA GLY A 227 15.85 22.56 15.77
C GLY A 227 16.02 21.14 16.32
N PHE A 228 14.93 20.46 16.67
CA PHE A 228 14.93 19.02 16.98
C PHE A 228 15.49 18.26 15.78
N GLU A 229 15.06 18.60 14.56
CA GLU A 229 15.52 17.85 13.39
C GLU A 229 17.01 17.95 13.22
N LYS A 230 17.56 19.15 13.36
CA LYS A 230 18.98 19.46 13.19
C LYS A 230 19.80 19.12 14.43
N GLY A 231 19.20 18.95 15.60
CA GLY A 231 19.81 18.48 16.84
C GLY A 231 20.05 16.97 16.82
N LEU A 232 19.08 16.25 16.24
CA LEU A 232 19.26 14.94 15.65
C LEU A 232 20.26 15.04 14.46
N ILE A 233 19.78 15.34 13.27
CA ILE A 233 20.44 16.12 12.22
C ILE A 233 21.98 16.15 12.19
N LYS A 234 22.52 17.08 12.98
CA LYS A 234 23.91 17.51 13.08
C LYS A 234 24.88 16.45 13.53
N ARG A 235 24.56 15.71 14.61
CA ARG A 235 25.56 15.16 15.56
C ARG A 235 26.72 14.55 14.74
N CYS A 236 26.37 13.44 14.11
CA CYS A 236 26.56 13.06 12.72
C CYS A 236 27.85 13.33 11.93
N VAL A 237 28.61 12.26 11.65
CA VAL A 237 29.77 12.28 10.75
C VAL A 237 29.91 11.18 9.70
N ASN A 238 29.09 10.13 9.62
CA ASN A 238 29.08 9.21 8.48
C ASN A 238 27.69 8.52 8.19
N LEU A 239 26.79 9.00 7.28
CA LEU A 239 25.46 8.37 6.93
C LEU A 239 25.42 7.44 5.68
N GLU A 240 24.63 6.37 5.68
CA GLU A 240 24.20 5.46 4.59
C GLU A 240 22.68 5.30 4.56
N SER A 241 22.02 4.71 5.57
CA SER A 241 20.82 3.88 5.39
C SER A 241 19.72 4.35 6.31
N ILE A 242 18.48 4.58 5.98
CA ILE A 242 17.58 5.18 6.96
C ILE A 242 16.18 4.54 6.88
N ARG A 243 15.06 5.08 7.42
CA ARG A 243 13.66 4.69 7.07
C ARG A 243 12.74 5.95 6.89
N LEU A 244 11.92 6.16 5.81
CA LEU A 244 11.04 7.35 5.42
C LEU A 244 9.67 7.05 4.78
N ASP A 245 8.55 7.39 5.42
CA ASP A 245 7.28 6.67 5.25
C ASP A 245 6.06 7.47 5.72
N HIS A 246 4.90 7.33 5.08
CA HIS A 246 3.55 7.78 5.47
C HIS A 246 3.42 9.32 5.74
N SER A 247 3.56 10.31 4.80
CA SER A 247 3.98 11.69 5.29
C SER A 247 3.98 13.12 4.61
N ARG A 248 3.71 13.51 3.35
CA ARG A 248 3.66 14.89 2.69
C ARG A 248 4.52 16.25 3.08
N ILE A 249 5.89 16.44 3.14
CA ILE A 249 6.66 17.73 3.56
C ILE A 249 6.41 19.17 2.94
N ILE A 250 5.90 20.12 3.74
CA ILE A 250 6.24 21.56 3.66
C ILE A 250 7.68 21.89 4.11
N PHE A 251 8.51 22.61 3.32
CA PHE A 251 9.87 22.94 3.82
C PHE A 251 10.63 24.11 3.15
N GLN A 252 11.43 24.80 3.97
CA GLN A 252 12.76 25.34 3.62
C GLN A 252 13.76 24.22 3.24
N GLY A 253 14.95 24.54 2.75
CA GLY A 253 15.97 23.52 2.41
C GLY A 253 16.57 22.72 3.59
N ASP A 254 16.30 23.11 4.84
CA ASP A 254 17.17 22.88 6.01
C ASP A 254 17.60 21.42 6.25
N LEU A 255 16.68 20.47 6.44
CA LEU A 255 17.13 19.08 6.67
C LEU A 255 17.80 18.49 5.44
N MET A 256 17.50 18.96 4.23
CA MET A 256 18.10 18.41 3.02
C MET A 256 19.56 18.83 2.91
N GLN A 257 19.80 20.10 3.26
CA GLN A 257 21.14 20.64 3.43
C GLN A 257 21.87 19.99 4.61
N ALA A 258 21.20 19.77 5.76
CA ALA A 258 21.80 19.19 6.96
C ALA A 258 21.96 17.65 6.88
N ILE A 259 21.23 16.98 5.99
CA ILE A 259 21.56 15.66 5.51
C ILE A 259 22.79 15.82 4.61
N SER A 260 22.68 16.40 3.42
CA SER A 260 23.79 16.54 2.45
C SER A 260 25.14 16.89 3.09
N ARG A 261 25.18 17.95 3.92
CA ARG A 261 26.38 18.46 4.63
C ARG A 261 27.05 17.40 5.52
N TRP A 262 26.28 16.65 6.29
CA TRP A 262 26.79 15.74 7.33
C TRP A 262 26.74 14.26 6.89
N CYS A 263 26.12 13.96 5.75
CA CYS A 263 25.97 12.60 5.22
C CYS A 263 27.05 12.02 4.28
N PRO A 264 28.02 12.72 3.66
CA PRO A 264 28.86 12.29 2.54
C PRO A 264 28.71 10.90 1.87
N ARG A 265 29.37 9.82 2.36
CA ARG A 265 29.22 8.41 1.90
C ARG A 265 27.80 7.78 2.10
N LEU A 266 26.78 8.64 2.09
CA LEU A 266 25.36 8.33 1.93
C LEU A 266 25.14 7.93 0.48
N THR A 267 24.92 6.64 0.21
CA THR A 267 24.74 6.15 -1.17
C THR A 267 23.32 5.65 -1.51
N ARG A 268 22.29 6.06 -0.75
CA ARG A 268 20.94 5.52 -0.62
C ARG A 268 19.70 6.56 -0.67
N LEU A 269 18.56 6.37 -1.42
CA LEU A 269 17.11 6.83 -1.23
C LEU A 269 15.77 5.87 -0.77
N TYR A 270 14.40 5.93 -0.81
CA TYR A 270 13.47 4.96 -0.01
C TYR A 270 12.04 5.45 0.12
N TYR A 271 11.06 5.13 -0.71
CA TYR A 271 9.78 5.87 -0.62
C TYR A 271 8.62 4.83 -0.61
N HIS A 272 8.04 4.34 0.53
CA HIS A 272 6.55 4.17 0.60
C HIS A 272 6.17 5.58 0.99
N SER A 273 5.55 6.21 0.04
CA SER A 273 4.99 7.54 0.11
C SER A 273 3.60 7.35 -0.43
N ASP A 274 2.75 8.30 -0.11
CA ASP A 274 1.36 7.95 -0.07
C ASP A 274 0.39 9.00 -0.61
N ARG A 275 0.83 10.25 -0.76
CA ARG A 275 0.17 11.22 -1.62
C ARG A 275 1.13 11.89 -2.56
N GLU A 276 0.61 12.19 -3.75
CA GLU A 276 0.83 13.44 -4.47
C GLU A 276 1.73 14.43 -3.78
N ASP A 277 2.79 14.90 -4.44
CA ASP A 277 3.40 16.17 -4.08
C ASP A 277 4.29 16.72 -5.26
N THR A 278 5.31 17.57 -5.02
CA THR A 278 5.61 18.92 -5.64
C THR A 278 6.57 19.11 -6.93
N ASP A 279 7.07 20.30 -7.39
CA ASP A 279 8.53 20.58 -7.87
C ASP A 279 9.38 21.82 -7.33
N MET A 280 10.68 21.61 -6.92
CA MET A 280 11.75 22.21 -6.00
C MET A 280 12.31 21.53 -4.63
N ASN A 281 11.49 20.88 -3.72
CA ASN A 281 11.43 19.59 -2.80
C ASN A 281 11.22 17.81 -3.13
N ILE A 282 11.18 16.78 -4.24
CA ILE A 282 11.38 16.50 -5.88
C ILE A 282 12.85 16.45 -6.68
N MET A 283 13.65 17.50 -7.04
CA MET A 283 15.13 17.58 -7.33
C MET A 283 16.16 17.93 -6.19
N SER A 284 16.05 18.99 -5.37
CA SER A 284 17.01 19.33 -4.27
C SER A 284 17.29 18.36 -3.07
N MET A 285 16.65 17.18 -2.93
CA MET A 285 17.12 16.05 -2.13
C MET A 285 17.94 15.15 -3.00
N LEU A 286 17.84 15.25 -4.35
CA LEU A 286 18.58 14.64 -5.51
C LEU A 286 20.08 14.94 -5.47
N THR A 287 20.45 15.75 -4.48
CA THR A 287 21.78 16.24 -4.08
C THR A 287 22.16 15.97 -2.59
N MET A 288 21.35 15.21 -1.82
CA MET A 288 21.68 14.73 -0.46
C MET A 288 22.88 13.79 -0.45
N SER A 289 22.81 12.73 -1.25
CA SER A 289 24.00 11.93 -1.57
C SER A 289 25.12 12.82 -2.04
N ARG A 290 26.31 12.66 -1.46
CA ARG A 290 27.54 13.24 -2.01
C ARG A 290 28.49 12.19 -2.56
N ALA A 291 28.41 10.94 -2.11
CA ALA A 291 29.18 9.83 -2.68
C ALA A 291 28.50 9.15 -3.87
N GLY A 292 27.38 9.70 -4.36
CA GLY A 292 26.61 9.16 -5.46
C GLY A 292 25.66 8.05 -5.01
N TRP A 293 24.48 7.99 -5.60
CA TRP A 293 23.59 6.87 -5.33
C TRP A 293 24.02 5.62 -6.06
N LYS A 294 24.26 4.55 -5.30
CA LYS A 294 24.08 3.23 -5.91
C LYS A 294 22.63 2.81 -5.99
N GLY A 295 21.60 3.58 -5.60
CA GLY A 295 20.28 2.98 -5.73
C GLY A 295 18.96 3.69 -5.48
N VAL A 296 17.88 3.06 -6.03
CA VAL A 296 16.53 3.37 -6.63
C VAL A 296 15.25 2.56 -6.17
N GLN A 297 14.73 2.74 -4.94
CA GLN A 297 13.31 2.63 -4.51
C GLN A 297 12.98 4.04 -4.13
N LEU A 298 12.37 4.72 -5.03
CA LEU A 298 11.17 5.35 -4.59
C LEU A 298 10.19 4.34 -5.27
N CYS A 299 9.29 3.68 -4.55
CA CYS A 299 8.27 2.76 -5.10
C CYS A 299 6.94 3.52 -5.17
N GLY A 300 6.10 3.69 -6.17
CA GLY A 300 4.75 4.23 -5.90
C GLY A 300 4.38 5.75 -6.01
N LEU A 301 4.85 6.65 -6.90
CA LEU A 301 4.39 8.03 -7.28
C LEU A 301 4.03 8.08 -8.80
N MET A 302 2.80 7.83 -9.15
CA MET A 302 2.18 8.64 -10.15
C MET A 302 2.71 8.53 -11.66
N ASP A 303 3.78 9.21 -12.19
CA ASP A 303 4.33 9.30 -13.62
C ASP A 303 5.30 10.51 -13.96
N ILE A 304 6.53 10.35 -14.50
CA ILE A 304 7.68 11.32 -14.33
C ILE A 304 7.78 12.81 -14.76
N GLY A 305 8.09 13.64 -13.73
CA GLY A 305 8.75 14.95 -13.72
C GLY A 305 10.21 15.02 -14.23
N PRO A 306 10.52 15.88 -15.20
CA PRO A 306 11.76 15.83 -16.00
C PRO A 306 13.04 16.08 -15.21
N LEU A 307 12.94 16.88 -14.14
CA LEU A 307 14.08 17.26 -13.31
C LEU A 307 14.69 16.06 -12.56
N SER A 308 13.96 14.93 -12.41
CA SER A 308 14.57 13.74 -11.82
C SER A 308 15.47 13.03 -12.77
N ILE A 309 15.03 12.77 -14.00
CA ILE A 309 15.76 11.80 -14.81
C ILE A 309 17.16 12.34 -15.05
N ARG A 310 17.25 13.65 -15.24
CA ARG A 310 18.48 14.45 -15.25
C ARG A 310 19.36 14.16 -14.02
N GLN A 311 18.82 14.24 -12.81
CA GLN A 311 19.62 14.08 -11.58
C GLN A 311 19.74 12.60 -11.11
N LEU A 312 18.87 11.67 -11.54
CA LEU A 312 19.01 10.20 -11.50
C LEU A 312 20.17 9.76 -12.40
N VAL A 313 20.18 10.24 -13.64
CA VAL A 313 21.25 10.08 -14.63
C VAL A 313 22.56 10.66 -14.09
N ALA A 314 22.52 11.76 -13.33
CA ALA A 314 23.71 12.25 -12.65
C ALA A 314 24.23 11.32 -11.53
N HIS A 315 23.43 10.34 -11.06
CA HIS A 315 23.88 9.23 -10.20
C HIS A 315 24.12 7.90 -10.95
N SER A 316 23.80 7.81 -12.25
CA SER A 316 23.92 6.59 -13.09
C SER A 316 25.19 5.76 -12.86
N ARG A 317 26.34 6.43 -12.77
CA ARG A 317 27.66 5.82 -12.58
C ARG A 317 27.83 5.05 -11.27
N THR A 318 27.04 5.40 -10.26
CA THR A 318 26.97 4.65 -9.01
C THR A 318 25.80 3.65 -9.01
N LEU A 319 24.69 3.92 -9.71
CA LEU A 319 23.44 3.15 -9.68
C LEU A 319 23.58 1.65 -9.97
N GLU A 320 23.30 0.83 -8.95
CA GLU A 320 23.52 -0.61 -8.93
C GLU A 320 22.28 -1.45 -9.21
N VAL A 321 21.04 -0.96 -9.08
CA VAL A 321 19.73 -1.69 -9.17
C VAL A 321 18.69 -0.49 -9.24
N ILE A 322 17.53 -0.60 -9.93
CA ILE A 322 16.47 0.43 -10.16
C ILE A 322 15.05 -0.16 -10.15
N LYS A 323 14.11 0.42 -9.41
CA LYS A 323 12.69 0.02 -9.37
C LYS A 323 11.80 1.23 -9.09
N LEU A 324 10.67 1.20 -9.77
CA LEU A 324 9.79 2.30 -10.10
C LEU A 324 8.46 1.64 -10.61
N ASP A 325 7.25 2.18 -10.40
CA ASP A 325 5.95 1.72 -10.98
C ASP A 325 5.59 2.23 -12.44
N SER A 326 5.12 3.50 -12.61
CA SER A 326 4.90 4.46 -13.78
C SER A 326 6.00 5.49 -14.24
N TRP A 327 6.51 5.42 -15.48
CA TRP A 327 7.50 6.40 -16.03
C TRP A 327 6.91 7.29 -17.13
N CYS A 328 7.08 8.63 -17.04
CA CYS A 328 6.47 9.55 -18.02
C CYS A 328 7.09 9.38 -19.39
N ALA A 329 6.23 8.95 -20.30
CA ALA A 329 6.48 8.84 -21.72
C ALA A 329 7.02 10.14 -22.35
N SER A 330 6.81 11.31 -21.73
CA SER A 330 7.35 12.59 -22.22
C SER A 330 8.89 12.67 -22.17
N GLU A 331 9.56 11.87 -21.34
CA GLU A 331 11.02 11.90 -21.17
C GLU A 331 11.67 10.52 -21.45
N SER A 332 11.19 9.83 -22.49
CA SER A 332 11.87 8.65 -23.09
C SER A 332 13.37 8.88 -23.30
N ALA A 333 13.75 10.06 -23.81
CA ALA A 333 15.15 10.42 -24.09
C ALA A 333 16.06 10.30 -22.85
N ALA A 334 15.56 10.65 -21.67
CA ALA A 334 16.33 10.55 -20.44
C ALA A 334 16.25 9.13 -19.82
N LEU A 335 15.22 8.33 -20.12
CA LEU A 335 15.24 6.86 -19.88
C LEU A 335 16.37 6.21 -20.68
N PHE A 336 16.48 6.50 -21.98
CA PHE A 336 17.60 6.02 -22.80
C PHE A 336 18.95 6.51 -22.31
N THR A 337 19.03 7.75 -21.84
CA THR A 337 20.26 8.28 -21.22
C THR A 337 20.62 7.48 -19.96
N LEU A 338 19.64 7.11 -19.13
CA LEU A 338 19.85 6.26 -17.95
C LEU A 338 20.31 4.85 -18.35
N LEU A 339 19.61 4.20 -19.29
CA LEU A 339 19.97 2.87 -19.84
C LEU A 339 21.36 2.85 -20.50
N SER A 340 21.81 3.99 -21.04
CA SER A 340 23.10 4.18 -21.71
C SER A 340 24.20 4.76 -20.81
N THR A 341 23.94 5.00 -19.53
CA THR A 341 24.95 5.49 -18.57
C THR A 341 25.05 4.68 -17.27
N ALA A 342 24.00 3.96 -16.87
CA ALA A 342 23.95 3.20 -15.63
C ALA A 342 24.63 1.81 -15.75
N ALA A 343 25.93 1.79 -16.05
CA ALA A 343 26.71 0.57 -16.31
C ALA A 343 26.96 -0.33 -15.07
N ARG A 344 26.35 -0.04 -13.92
CA ARG A 344 26.33 -0.90 -12.73
C ARG A 344 24.97 -1.52 -12.47
N LEU A 345 23.98 -1.21 -13.31
CA LEU A 345 22.57 -1.42 -13.02
C LEU A 345 22.14 -2.89 -13.14
N CYS A 346 22.14 -3.61 -12.01
CA CYS A 346 21.77 -5.02 -11.94
C CYS A 346 20.27 -5.35 -11.77
N ARG A 347 19.37 -4.35 -11.84
CA ARG A 347 17.89 -4.52 -11.84
C ARG A 347 17.19 -3.26 -12.38
N LEU A 348 16.08 -3.35 -13.12
CA LEU A 348 15.23 -2.22 -13.56
C LEU A 348 13.76 -2.67 -13.54
N GLU A 349 12.78 -1.87 -13.07
CA GLU A 349 11.35 -2.29 -13.03
C GLU A 349 10.28 -1.18 -13.20
N GLY A 350 9.06 -1.63 -13.56
CA GLY A 350 7.74 -0.94 -13.66
C GLY A 350 6.72 -1.40 -12.59
N VAL A 351 5.44 -1.72 -12.84
CA VAL A 351 4.48 -1.99 -11.71
C VAL A 351 4.70 -3.29 -10.93
N GLN A 352 4.48 -3.28 -9.61
CA GLN A 352 4.70 -4.43 -8.73
C GLN A 352 3.60 -5.53 -8.69
N ASP A 353 4.05 -6.82 -8.64
CA ASP A 353 3.30 -7.99 -8.11
C ASP A 353 2.74 -7.73 -6.69
N GLY A 354 1.42 -7.58 -6.56
CA GLY A 354 0.69 -7.46 -5.28
C GLY A 354 0.31 -6.05 -4.82
N SER A 355 0.46 -5.03 -5.68
CA SER A 355 -0.11 -3.70 -5.46
C SER A 355 -1.65 -3.71 -5.40
N GLU A 356 -2.24 -2.87 -4.56
CA GLU A 356 -3.70 -2.61 -4.57
C GLU A 356 -4.10 -1.46 -5.52
N MET A 357 -3.12 -0.85 -6.20
CA MET A 357 -3.29 0.32 -7.05
C MET A 357 -3.59 -0.06 -8.49
N THR A 358 -4.86 0.04 -8.88
CA THR A 358 -5.35 -0.44 -10.18
C THR A 358 -5.24 0.55 -11.35
N TYR A 359 -4.62 1.72 -11.21
CA TYR A 359 -4.52 2.74 -12.28
C TYR A 359 -3.09 3.23 -12.56
N ILE A 360 -2.08 2.39 -12.30
CA ILE A 360 -0.70 2.78 -12.48
C ILE A 360 -0.36 2.75 -13.98
N ASN A 361 -0.01 3.91 -14.53
CA ASN A 361 0.81 3.99 -15.75
C ASN A 361 2.08 3.12 -15.50
N GLU A 362 2.75 2.52 -16.48
CA GLU A 362 3.89 1.62 -16.17
C GLU A 362 5.26 2.24 -16.49
N LEU A 363 6.38 1.60 -16.09
CA LEU A 363 7.68 1.87 -16.70
C LEU A 363 7.59 1.49 -18.17
N LEU A 364 7.27 2.49 -18.98
CA LEU A 364 6.95 2.35 -20.38
C LEU A 364 8.14 2.74 -21.27
N LEU A 365 8.35 1.95 -22.32
CA LEU A 365 9.26 2.26 -23.42
C LEU A 365 8.48 2.31 -24.72
N ASN A 366 8.47 3.49 -25.36
CA ASN A 366 8.04 3.58 -26.75
C ASN A 366 9.11 2.95 -27.64
N ALA A 367 8.73 1.91 -28.39
CA ALA A 367 9.63 1.17 -29.25
C ALA A 367 10.24 2.01 -30.38
N TYR A 368 9.52 3.01 -30.90
CA TYR A 368 10.03 3.91 -31.93
C TYR A 368 11.10 4.86 -31.40
N ASP A 369 10.90 5.47 -30.23
CA ASP A 369 11.89 6.36 -29.61
C ASP A 369 13.22 5.65 -29.39
N ALA A 370 13.18 4.34 -29.09
CA ALA A 370 14.36 3.50 -28.94
C ALA A 370 15.20 3.43 -30.22
N THR A 371 14.56 3.43 -31.40
CA THR A 371 15.28 3.49 -32.69
C THR A 371 15.82 4.87 -33.02
N LEU A 372 15.17 5.95 -32.57
CA LEU A 372 15.67 7.32 -32.77
C LEU A 372 16.99 7.55 -32.01
N VAL A 373 17.19 6.86 -30.88
CA VAL A 373 18.45 6.89 -30.11
C VAL A 373 19.41 5.75 -30.42
N ALA A 374 19.23 5.00 -31.52
CA ALA A 374 19.94 3.74 -31.78
C ALA A 374 21.48 3.79 -31.73
N ASN A 375 22.07 4.98 -31.90
CA ASN A 375 23.50 5.24 -31.73
C ASN A 375 24.02 5.09 -30.28
N HIS A 376 23.12 5.02 -29.29
CA HIS A 376 23.45 4.86 -27.87
C HIS A 376 23.07 3.44 -27.39
N PRO A 377 24.03 2.51 -27.34
CA PRO A 377 23.77 1.15 -26.85
C PRO A 377 23.50 1.16 -25.35
N TRP A 378 22.55 0.35 -24.89
CA TRP A 378 22.30 0.19 -23.45
C TRP A 378 23.52 -0.46 -22.78
N VAL A 379 24.09 0.20 -21.77
CA VAL A 379 25.35 -0.19 -21.11
C VAL A 379 25.16 -1.11 -19.91
N LEU A 380 23.93 -1.60 -19.71
CA LEU A 380 23.51 -2.43 -18.58
C LEU A 380 24.31 -3.74 -18.50
N GLY A 381 24.59 -4.35 -19.66
CA GLY A 381 25.47 -5.50 -19.83
C GLY A 381 25.14 -6.70 -18.93
N GLU A 382 26.17 -7.46 -18.57
CA GLU A 382 26.07 -8.63 -17.68
C GLU A 382 25.64 -8.29 -16.25
N SER A 383 25.63 -7.00 -15.88
CA SER A 383 25.18 -6.61 -14.55
C SER A 383 23.69 -6.86 -14.38
N MET A 384 22.85 -6.57 -15.39
CA MET A 384 21.39 -6.66 -15.31
C MET A 384 20.89 -8.08 -15.02
N ARG A 385 20.26 -8.28 -13.85
CA ARG A 385 19.71 -9.58 -13.39
C ARG A 385 18.19 -9.65 -13.46
N TYR A 386 17.51 -8.51 -13.49
CA TYR A 386 16.05 -8.44 -13.52
C TYR A 386 15.62 -7.19 -14.26
N PHE A 387 14.69 -7.32 -15.19
CA PHE A 387 14.25 -6.22 -16.04
C PHE A 387 12.73 -6.32 -16.23
N GLN A 388 11.98 -5.40 -15.63
CA GLN A 388 10.57 -5.18 -15.94
C GLN A 388 10.38 -3.83 -16.61
N MET A 389 9.82 -3.84 -17.81
CA MET A 389 9.53 -2.62 -18.55
C MET A 389 8.51 -2.97 -19.64
N ARG A 390 7.38 -2.27 -19.65
CA ARG A 390 6.37 -2.41 -20.69
C ARG A 390 6.89 -1.78 -21.97
N ILE A 391 6.81 -2.50 -23.07
CA ILE A 391 7.28 -2.04 -24.39
C ILE A 391 6.05 -1.90 -25.28
N GLU A 392 5.80 -0.67 -25.74
CA GLU A 392 4.62 -0.31 -26.53
C GLU A 392 5.00 0.28 -27.89
N ASN A 393 3.97 0.47 -28.74
CA ASN A 393 4.09 0.99 -30.10
C ASN A 393 4.99 0.15 -31.01
N VAL A 394 5.09 -1.16 -30.73
CA VAL A 394 5.52 -2.16 -31.71
C VAL A 394 4.33 -2.43 -32.65
N PRO A 395 4.45 -2.25 -33.98
CA PRO A 395 3.33 -2.51 -34.89
C PRO A 395 2.99 -4.01 -34.97
N ARG A 396 1.74 -4.35 -34.64
CA ARG A 396 1.23 -5.73 -34.54
C ARG A 396 0.02 -5.99 -35.46
N PRO A 397 0.21 -5.97 -36.80
CA PRO A 397 -0.84 -6.25 -37.78
C PRO A 397 -1.31 -7.72 -37.78
N ASP A 398 -0.59 -8.60 -37.09
CA ASP A 398 -1.00 -9.97 -36.77
C ASP A 398 -2.08 -10.03 -35.67
N VAL A 399 -2.31 -8.91 -34.97
CA VAL A 399 -3.34 -8.74 -33.94
C VAL A 399 -4.48 -7.94 -34.56
N VAL A 400 -5.40 -8.65 -35.21
CA VAL A 400 -6.57 -8.07 -35.89
C VAL A 400 -7.78 -7.90 -34.97
N CYS A 401 -7.81 -8.63 -33.86
CA CYS A 401 -8.89 -8.64 -32.88
C CYS A 401 -8.39 -8.28 -31.48
N ASP A 402 -9.31 -7.77 -30.67
CA ASP A 402 -9.15 -7.56 -29.24
C ASP A 402 -9.29 -8.88 -28.46
N ARG A 403 -9.11 -8.81 -27.14
CA ARG A 403 -9.22 -9.97 -26.23
C ARG A 403 -10.61 -10.61 -26.14
N ASN A 404 -11.65 -10.00 -26.75
CA ASN A 404 -13.02 -10.50 -26.82
C ASN A 404 -13.37 -11.07 -28.21
N GLY A 405 -12.50 -10.89 -29.20
CA GLY A 405 -12.73 -11.25 -30.60
C GLY A 405 -13.38 -10.15 -31.44
N ALA A 406 -13.61 -8.95 -30.90
CA ALA A 406 -14.01 -7.79 -31.69
C ALA A 406 -12.81 -7.30 -32.52
N PRO A 407 -12.98 -6.81 -33.75
CA PRO A 407 -11.89 -6.16 -34.49
C PRO A 407 -11.30 -5.00 -33.68
N LEU A 408 -9.98 -4.79 -33.75
CA LEU A 408 -9.39 -3.57 -33.19
C LEU A 408 -9.74 -2.37 -34.08
N ASP A 409 -10.19 -1.26 -33.48
CA ASP A 409 -10.53 0.01 -34.16
C ASP A 409 -9.35 0.68 -34.91
N ASN A 410 -8.16 0.08 -34.89
CA ASN A 410 -6.99 0.53 -35.63
C ASN A 410 -7.11 0.10 -37.11
N GLU A 411 -7.60 0.98 -37.99
CA GLU A 411 -7.71 0.71 -39.44
C GLU A 411 -6.40 0.12 -40.01
N PRO A 412 -6.38 -1.17 -40.43
CA PRO A 412 -5.16 -1.81 -40.92
C PRO A 412 -4.65 -1.23 -42.24
N ASP A 413 -5.56 -0.66 -43.04
CA ASP A 413 -5.34 -0.24 -44.43
C ASP A 413 -4.42 0.99 -44.60
N ALA A 414 -4.02 1.64 -43.49
CA ALA A 414 -3.14 2.81 -43.50
C ALA A 414 -1.63 2.51 -43.33
N LEU A 415 -1.25 1.27 -42.99
CA LEU A 415 0.16 0.90 -42.75
C LEU A 415 0.88 0.45 -44.03
N ASP A 416 1.56 1.40 -44.68
CA ASP A 416 2.44 1.16 -45.83
C ASP A 416 3.47 0.03 -45.59
N ALA A 417 3.88 -0.66 -46.66
CA ALA A 417 4.87 -1.73 -46.65
C ALA A 417 6.24 -1.28 -46.06
N ALA A 418 6.56 0.01 -46.12
CA ALA A 418 7.72 0.56 -45.40
C ALA A 418 7.56 0.45 -43.87
N ALA A 419 6.38 0.71 -43.31
CA ALA A 419 6.10 0.54 -41.88
C ALA A 419 6.11 -0.95 -41.49
N MET A 420 5.60 -1.83 -42.36
CA MET A 420 5.67 -3.29 -42.19
C MET A 420 7.09 -3.85 -42.16
N THR A 421 8.04 -3.20 -42.83
CA THR A 421 9.46 -3.53 -42.75
C THR A 421 10.05 -2.98 -41.44
N ARG A 422 9.77 -1.71 -41.14
CA ARG A 422 10.26 -0.98 -39.97
C ARG A 422 9.88 -1.62 -38.64
N ARG A 423 8.73 -2.32 -38.54
CA ARG A 423 8.33 -3.05 -37.31
C ARG A 423 9.37 -4.08 -36.87
N TYR A 424 9.94 -4.83 -37.81
CA TYR A 424 10.96 -5.84 -37.51
C TYR A 424 12.33 -5.20 -37.28
N GLU A 425 12.65 -4.06 -37.87
CA GLU A 425 13.85 -3.28 -37.52
C GLU A 425 13.79 -2.78 -36.07
N VAL A 426 12.65 -2.20 -35.67
CA VAL A 426 12.36 -1.76 -34.29
C VAL A 426 12.46 -2.93 -33.31
N GLN A 427 11.78 -4.04 -33.60
CA GLN A 427 11.76 -5.21 -32.72
C GLN A 427 13.14 -5.89 -32.62
N ARG A 428 13.85 -6.10 -33.74
CA ARG A 428 15.20 -6.68 -33.71
C ARG A 428 16.23 -5.74 -33.07
N PHE A 429 16.04 -4.42 -33.15
CA PHE A 429 16.83 -3.47 -32.36
C PHE A 429 16.62 -3.66 -30.86
N ILE A 430 15.36 -3.76 -30.40
CA ILE A 430 15.03 -3.98 -28.98
C ILE A 430 15.55 -5.33 -28.49
N TYR A 431 15.36 -6.41 -29.24
CA TYR A 431 15.96 -7.70 -28.93
C TYR A 431 17.50 -7.66 -28.93
N THR A 432 18.13 -6.85 -29.80
CA THR A 432 19.58 -6.61 -29.75
C THR A 432 19.99 -5.93 -28.44
N GLN A 433 19.22 -4.97 -27.91
CA GLN A 433 19.53 -4.37 -26.61
C GLN A 433 19.29 -5.34 -25.44
N LEU A 434 18.21 -6.14 -25.47
CA LEU A 434 17.91 -7.16 -24.45
C LEU A 434 18.94 -8.30 -24.45
N SER A 435 19.42 -8.75 -25.62
CA SER A 435 20.43 -9.81 -25.75
C SER A 435 21.77 -9.49 -25.05
N ARG A 436 22.08 -8.20 -24.86
CA ARG A 436 23.26 -7.72 -24.13
C ARG A 436 23.16 -7.94 -22.62
N MET A 437 21.98 -8.25 -22.10
CA MET A 437 21.73 -8.59 -20.70
C MET A 437 21.88 -10.11 -20.49
N THR A 438 23.06 -10.65 -20.79
CA THR A 438 23.34 -12.10 -20.67
C THR A 438 23.16 -12.64 -19.24
N GLY A 439 23.31 -11.78 -18.23
CA GLY A 439 23.08 -12.06 -16.81
C GLY A 439 21.62 -12.01 -16.37
N LEU A 440 20.66 -11.72 -17.27
CA LEU A 440 19.26 -11.53 -16.92
C LEU A 440 18.60 -12.85 -16.48
N ARG A 441 17.90 -12.82 -15.35
CA ARG A 441 17.21 -13.97 -14.73
C ARG A 441 15.71 -13.86 -14.78
N GLU A 442 15.17 -12.65 -14.78
CA GLU A 442 13.73 -12.39 -14.76
C GLU A 442 13.45 -11.25 -15.75
N LEU A 443 12.74 -11.56 -16.84
CA LEU A 443 12.31 -10.61 -17.87
C LEU A 443 10.80 -10.47 -17.78
N HIS A 444 10.33 -9.28 -17.45
CA HIS A 444 8.90 -8.97 -17.38
C HIS A 444 8.58 -7.86 -18.38
N LEU A 445 7.75 -8.18 -19.36
CA LEU A 445 7.27 -7.23 -20.38
C LEU A 445 5.76 -6.97 -20.25
N GLY A 446 5.10 -7.83 -19.47
CA GLY A 446 3.71 -7.73 -19.07
C GLY A 446 3.46 -7.05 -17.73
N VAL A 447 2.17 -6.84 -17.47
CA VAL A 447 1.64 -6.30 -16.20
C VAL A 447 1.75 -7.39 -15.13
N PRO A 448 2.12 -7.06 -13.87
CA PRO A 448 2.10 -8.02 -12.77
C PRO A 448 0.71 -8.57 -12.45
N ASP A 449 0.62 -9.60 -11.58
CA ASP A 449 -0.69 -10.01 -11.07
C ASP A 449 -1.17 -9.04 -9.99
N THR A 450 -2.35 -8.45 -10.22
CA THR A 450 -3.18 -7.82 -9.19
C THR A 450 -4.06 -8.84 -8.48
N ALA A 451 -3.59 -10.09 -8.32
CA ALA A 451 -4.33 -11.20 -7.70
C ALA A 451 -4.66 -10.99 -6.20
N SER A 452 -4.14 -9.92 -5.57
CA SER A 452 -4.53 -9.42 -4.25
C SER A 452 -5.67 -8.39 -4.28
N ALA A 453 -6.02 -7.84 -5.44
CA ALA A 453 -7.27 -7.10 -5.61
C ALA A 453 -8.43 -8.08 -5.31
N PRO A 454 -9.24 -7.86 -4.27
CA PRO A 454 -10.20 -8.87 -3.82
C PRO A 454 -11.18 -9.24 -4.93
N HIS A 455 -11.60 -10.50 -4.99
CA HIS A 455 -12.62 -10.95 -5.95
C HIS A 455 -13.95 -10.17 -5.87
N SER A 456 -14.19 -9.34 -4.85
CA SER A 456 -15.32 -8.39 -4.83
C SER A 456 -15.19 -7.21 -5.80
N TRP A 457 -14.00 -6.95 -6.36
CA TRP A 457 -13.76 -5.93 -7.40
C TRP A 457 -13.92 -6.50 -8.82
N ILE A 458 -13.80 -7.83 -8.96
CA ILE A 458 -14.49 -8.55 -10.04
C ILE A 458 -15.94 -8.70 -9.58
N ILE A 459 -16.73 -7.63 -9.68
CA ILE A 459 -18.16 -7.63 -9.31
C ILE A 459 -18.79 -8.89 -9.92
N ASP A 460 -19.43 -9.72 -9.08
CA ASP A 460 -19.79 -11.09 -9.46
C ASP A 460 -20.70 -11.04 -10.70
N ALA A 461 -20.19 -11.52 -11.83
CA ALA A 461 -20.82 -11.46 -13.15
C ALA A 461 -22.05 -12.39 -13.28
N ARG A 462 -22.65 -12.74 -12.15
CA ARG A 462 -23.88 -13.52 -11.96
C ARG A 462 -24.91 -12.76 -11.12
N ASP A 463 -24.45 -11.88 -10.23
CA ASP A 463 -25.29 -10.92 -9.50
C ASP A 463 -25.40 -9.58 -10.26
N ILE A 464 -24.49 -9.30 -11.21
CA ILE A 464 -24.81 -8.43 -12.36
C ILE A 464 -25.82 -9.18 -13.25
N GLY A 465 -27.11 -9.01 -12.95
CA GLY A 465 -28.18 -9.60 -13.74
C GLY A 465 -28.21 -9.06 -15.17
N LEU A 466 -27.80 -9.88 -16.14
CA LEU A 466 -27.89 -9.67 -17.59
C LEU A 466 -27.03 -8.52 -18.16
N LEU A 467 -25.72 -8.79 -18.34
CA LEU A 467 -24.90 -8.10 -19.34
C LEU A 467 -24.16 -9.14 -20.22
N ASP A 468 -24.87 -9.63 -21.24
CA ASP A 468 -24.34 -10.54 -22.28
C ASP A 468 -23.71 -9.79 -23.48
N ASP A 469 -23.23 -8.55 -23.30
CA ASP A 469 -22.33 -7.88 -24.26
C ASP A 469 -20.86 -8.16 -23.88
N PRO A 470 -20.16 -9.08 -24.59
CA PRO A 470 -18.77 -9.40 -24.29
C PRO A 470 -17.77 -8.28 -24.68
N GLY A 471 -18.22 -7.19 -25.30
CA GLY A 471 -17.37 -6.25 -26.04
C GLY A 471 -16.72 -5.09 -25.28
N HIS A 472 -16.72 -5.05 -23.93
CA HIS A 472 -16.13 -3.91 -23.19
C HIS A 472 -14.88 -4.25 -22.33
N ASN A 473 -13.74 -3.81 -22.85
CA ASN A 473 -12.42 -3.87 -22.22
C ASN A 473 -12.25 -2.79 -21.15
N ILE A 474 -12.88 -2.99 -19.99
CA ILE A 474 -12.61 -2.19 -18.78
C ILE A 474 -11.14 -2.33 -18.32
N VAL A 475 -10.47 -3.42 -18.69
CA VAL A 475 -9.02 -3.59 -18.53
C VAL A 475 -8.30 -2.85 -19.66
N ARG A 476 -7.93 -1.59 -19.42
CA ARG A 476 -7.02 -0.77 -20.25
C ARG A 476 -5.61 -1.41 -20.39
N ASP A 477 -5.29 -2.35 -19.51
CA ASP A 477 -3.91 -2.78 -19.23
C ASP A 477 -3.35 -3.79 -20.23
N PHE A 478 -4.16 -4.31 -21.17
CA PHE A 478 -3.73 -5.32 -22.13
C PHE A 478 -2.98 -4.72 -23.33
N ASN A 479 -1.69 -5.03 -23.45
CA ASN A 479 -0.79 -4.45 -24.45
C ASN A 479 -0.83 -5.20 -25.80
N TYR A 480 -1.69 -4.73 -26.69
CA TYR A 480 -1.78 -5.19 -28.09
C TYR A 480 -0.57 -4.79 -28.95
N SER A 481 0.08 -3.65 -28.65
CA SER A 481 1.22 -3.10 -29.40
C SER A 481 2.58 -3.54 -28.84
N SER A 482 2.66 -4.82 -28.45
CA SER A 482 3.79 -5.46 -27.76
C SER A 482 4.70 -6.25 -28.72
N LEU A 483 5.87 -6.68 -28.24
CA LEU A 483 6.83 -7.48 -29.01
C LEU A 483 6.22 -8.83 -29.45
N GLU A 484 6.17 -9.11 -30.76
CA GLU A 484 5.77 -10.42 -31.30
C GLU A 484 6.77 -11.50 -30.85
N PHE A 485 6.51 -12.28 -29.81
CA PHE A 485 7.41 -13.39 -29.44
C PHE A 485 7.30 -14.55 -30.45
N SER A 486 8.05 -14.47 -31.55
CA SER A 486 8.20 -15.51 -32.58
C SER A 486 9.63 -15.58 -33.09
N LEU A 487 10.04 -16.71 -33.67
CA LEU A 487 11.36 -16.82 -34.30
C LEU A 487 11.52 -15.88 -35.51
N ALA A 488 10.43 -15.62 -36.24
CA ALA A 488 10.41 -14.71 -37.39
C ALA A 488 10.72 -13.26 -36.99
N SER A 489 10.19 -12.79 -35.86
CA SER A 489 10.40 -11.40 -35.39
C SER A 489 11.80 -11.13 -34.85
N GLY A 490 12.53 -12.18 -34.46
CA GLY A 490 13.90 -12.10 -33.94
C GLY A 490 14.11 -12.60 -32.52
N LEU A 491 13.23 -13.46 -32.00
CA LEU A 491 13.45 -14.18 -30.74
C LEU A 491 14.82 -14.90 -30.71
N ASP A 492 15.33 -15.34 -31.88
CA ASP A 492 16.65 -15.96 -32.06
C ASP A 492 17.80 -15.13 -31.48
N LEU A 493 17.70 -13.79 -31.54
CA LEU A 493 18.68 -12.85 -30.99
C LEU A 493 18.83 -12.97 -29.46
N LEU A 494 17.81 -13.46 -28.76
CA LEU A 494 17.81 -13.65 -27.32
C LEU A 494 18.48 -14.96 -26.87
N ALA A 495 19.07 -15.74 -27.79
CA ALA A 495 19.78 -16.98 -27.48
C ALA A 495 20.89 -16.83 -26.42
N GLY A 496 21.46 -15.63 -26.24
CA GLY A 496 22.49 -15.34 -25.24
C GLY A 496 22.02 -15.34 -23.78
N MET A 497 20.70 -15.29 -23.53
CA MET A 497 20.12 -15.10 -22.19
C MET A 497 20.05 -16.41 -21.37
N LYS A 498 21.19 -17.10 -21.21
CA LYS A 498 21.27 -18.44 -20.61
C LYS A 498 20.89 -18.49 -19.11
N GLU A 499 20.93 -17.35 -18.42
CA GLU A 499 20.53 -17.23 -17.00
C GLU A 499 19.03 -17.03 -16.78
N LEU A 500 18.22 -16.82 -17.84
CA LEU A 500 16.79 -16.49 -17.76
C LEU A 500 15.98 -17.62 -17.10
N ARG A 501 15.09 -17.26 -16.18
CA ARG A 501 14.34 -18.17 -15.27
C ARG A 501 12.84 -17.93 -15.30
N VAL A 502 12.45 -16.65 -15.35
CA VAL A 502 11.07 -16.19 -15.48
C VAL A 502 10.97 -15.32 -16.72
N LEU A 503 10.04 -15.65 -17.61
CA LEU A 503 9.54 -14.78 -18.66
C LEU A 503 8.09 -14.42 -18.31
N ASP A 504 7.80 -13.13 -18.14
CA ASP A 504 6.47 -12.64 -17.79
C ASP A 504 5.90 -11.78 -18.92
N VAL A 505 4.96 -12.37 -19.65
CA VAL A 505 4.25 -11.78 -20.81
C VAL A 505 2.75 -11.68 -20.54
N ARG A 506 2.33 -11.78 -19.27
CA ARG A 506 0.93 -11.57 -18.84
C ARG A 506 0.42 -10.23 -19.34
N TRP A 507 -0.82 -10.19 -19.82
CA TRP A 507 -1.42 -8.96 -20.35
C TRP A 507 -0.69 -8.36 -21.57
N THR A 508 0.06 -9.17 -22.33
CA THR A 508 0.60 -8.79 -23.65
C THR A 508 0.11 -9.76 -24.72
N THR A 509 -0.13 -9.28 -25.94
CA THR A 509 -0.47 -10.18 -27.05
C THR A 509 0.78 -10.83 -27.62
N HIS A 510 0.93 -12.14 -27.51
CA HIS A 510 2.12 -12.84 -27.97
C HIS A 510 1.79 -14.00 -28.93
N ARG A 511 2.84 -14.63 -29.44
CA ARG A 511 2.74 -15.70 -30.45
C ARG A 511 3.70 -16.86 -30.12
N ILE A 512 3.82 -17.19 -28.83
CA ILE A 512 4.74 -18.21 -28.31
C ILE A 512 4.22 -19.60 -28.68
N GLY A 513 4.45 -20.02 -29.93
CA GLY A 513 4.04 -21.32 -30.44
C GLY A 513 4.86 -22.47 -29.88
N VAL A 514 4.55 -23.69 -30.32
CA VAL A 514 5.31 -24.90 -29.96
C VAL A 514 6.76 -24.79 -30.44
N GLU A 515 7.01 -24.23 -31.62
CA GLU A 515 8.35 -24.03 -32.17
C GLU A 515 9.18 -23.05 -31.31
N GLU A 516 8.56 -21.94 -30.87
CA GLU A 516 9.14 -21.03 -29.89
C GLU A 516 9.43 -21.73 -28.55
N LEU A 517 8.52 -22.55 -28.02
CA LEU A 517 8.73 -23.26 -26.74
C LEU A 517 9.85 -24.30 -26.82
N GLU A 518 9.97 -25.03 -27.93
CA GLU A 518 11.10 -25.95 -28.17
C GLU A 518 12.42 -25.17 -28.28
N TRP A 519 12.43 -24.07 -29.02
CA TRP A 519 13.59 -23.19 -29.10
C TRP A 519 13.97 -22.61 -27.72
N MET A 520 12.99 -22.17 -26.92
CA MET A 520 13.20 -21.64 -25.57
C MET A 520 13.74 -22.72 -24.63
N HIS A 521 13.21 -23.95 -24.71
CA HIS A 521 13.69 -25.07 -23.90
C HIS A 521 15.16 -25.42 -24.19
N VAL A 522 15.57 -25.36 -25.46
CA VAL A 522 16.97 -25.58 -25.88
C VAL A 522 17.86 -24.39 -25.54
N ASN A 523 17.37 -23.15 -25.69
CA ASN A 523 18.21 -21.95 -25.59
C ASN A 523 18.26 -21.31 -24.22
N TRP A 524 17.24 -21.45 -23.37
CA TRP A 524 17.17 -20.88 -22.03
C TRP A 524 17.10 -22.00 -20.98
N PRO A 525 18.19 -22.76 -20.74
CA PRO A 525 18.19 -23.97 -19.89
C PRO A 525 18.00 -23.70 -18.38
N GLN A 526 17.74 -22.46 -17.97
CA GLN A 526 17.36 -22.09 -16.61
C GLN A 526 15.90 -21.64 -16.48
N LEU A 527 15.14 -21.58 -17.59
CA LEU A 527 13.74 -21.18 -17.64
C LEU A 527 12.87 -22.18 -16.86
N ARG A 528 11.97 -21.66 -16.02
CA ARG A 528 11.13 -22.44 -15.08
C ARG A 528 9.68 -21.98 -15.06
N GLU A 529 9.41 -20.77 -15.55
CA GLU A 529 8.13 -20.08 -15.39
C GLU A 529 7.97 -19.17 -16.63
N ILE A 530 6.96 -19.45 -17.48
CA ILE A 530 6.48 -18.51 -18.50
C ILE A 530 5.07 -18.12 -18.06
N ARG A 531 4.88 -16.84 -17.72
CA ARG A 531 3.59 -16.32 -17.26
C ARG A 531 2.88 -15.65 -18.44
N GLY A 532 1.59 -15.94 -18.62
CA GLY A 532 0.77 -15.42 -19.74
C GLY A 532 0.50 -16.42 -20.88
N LEU A 533 0.80 -17.71 -20.72
CA LEU A 533 0.37 -18.75 -21.68
C LEU A 533 -1.08 -19.22 -21.42
N ASP A 534 -1.55 -19.04 -20.19
CA ASP A 534 -2.75 -19.67 -19.65
C ASP A 534 -4.06 -19.03 -20.11
N SER A 535 -4.08 -17.74 -20.44
CA SER A 535 -5.30 -17.10 -20.92
C SER A 535 -5.66 -17.62 -22.32
N ALA A 536 -6.96 -17.81 -22.58
CA ALA A 536 -7.43 -17.99 -23.95
C ALA A 536 -7.28 -16.70 -24.79
N ARG A 537 -7.05 -15.56 -24.13
CA ARG A 537 -7.12 -14.22 -24.70
C ARG A 537 -5.76 -13.52 -24.83
N GLU A 538 -4.65 -14.24 -24.60
CA GLU A 538 -3.27 -13.73 -24.70
C GLU A 538 -2.61 -14.03 -26.07
N TRP A 539 -3.31 -14.76 -26.95
CA TRP A 539 -2.79 -15.33 -28.19
C TRP A 539 -3.11 -14.47 -29.42
N ALA A 540 -2.10 -14.15 -30.23
CA ALA A 540 -2.25 -13.41 -31.48
C ALA A 540 -2.93 -14.23 -32.60
N GLY A 541 -3.70 -13.55 -33.44
CA GLY A 541 -4.44 -14.09 -34.58
C GLY A 541 -5.93 -13.73 -34.53
N ASP A 542 -6.72 -14.34 -35.41
CA ASP A 542 -8.16 -14.47 -35.17
C ASP A 542 -8.42 -15.45 -34.01
N ALA A 543 -9.66 -15.46 -33.49
CA ALA A 543 -10.01 -16.26 -32.33
C ALA A 543 -9.85 -17.78 -32.53
N GLU A 544 -10.00 -18.30 -33.75
CA GLU A 544 -9.83 -19.72 -34.05
C GLU A 544 -8.34 -20.09 -34.13
N ALA A 545 -7.54 -19.28 -34.82
CA ALA A 545 -6.10 -19.44 -34.93
C ALA A 545 -5.40 -19.35 -33.56
N GLY A 546 -5.75 -18.34 -32.74
CA GLY A 546 -5.19 -18.17 -31.40
C GLY A 546 -5.50 -19.36 -30.48
N LEU A 547 -6.75 -19.85 -30.47
CA LEU A 547 -7.15 -21.05 -29.74
C LEU A 547 -6.45 -22.32 -30.27
N ALA A 548 -6.26 -22.45 -31.58
CA ALA A 548 -5.58 -23.60 -32.18
C ALA A 548 -4.08 -23.65 -31.86
N VAL A 549 -3.41 -22.51 -31.73
CA VAL A 549 -2.02 -22.45 -31.23
C VAL A 549 -1.99 -22.78 -29.74
N LYS A 550 -2.89 -22.19 -28.93
CA LYS A 550 -2.98 -22.47 -27.49
C LYS A 550 -3.22 -23.96 -27.20
N ALA A 551 -4.09 -24.63 -27.97
CA ALA A 551 -4.36 -26.05 -27.80
C ALA A 551 -3.09 -26.90 -27.98
N LYS A 552 -2.33 -26.66 -29.06
CA LYS A 552 -1.04 -27.33 -29.32
C LYS A 552 0.01 -27.01 -28.26
N VAL A 553 0.02 -25.79 -27.75
CA VAL A 553 0.88 -25.40 -26.64
C VAL A 553 0.49 -26.17 -25.37
N GLY A 554 -0.80 -26.26 -25.02
CA GLY A 554 -1.28 -27.10 -23.92
C GLY A 554 -0.90 -28.58 -24.06
N GLU A 555 -0.99 -29.14 -25.28
CA GLU A 555 -0.52 -30.50 -25.58
C GLU A 555 0.99 -30.65 -25.36
N TRP A 556 1.81 -29.73 -25.88
CA TRP A 556 3.27 -29.75 -25.69
C TRP A 556 3.66 -29.59 -24.22
N VAL A 557 2.99 -28.67 -23.52
CA VAL A 557 3.21 -28.34 -22.11
C VAL A 557 2.83 -29.53 -21.21
N ALA A 558 1.74 -30.24 -21.52
CA ALA A 558 1.36 -31.49 -20.87
C ALA A 558 2.30 -32.68 -21.22
N ALA A 559 2.81 -32.73 -22.46
CA ALA A 559 3.80 -33.73 -22.90
C ALA A 559 5.19 -33.53 -22.27
N HIS A 560 5.49 -32.31 -21.80
CA HIS A 560 6.72 -31.95 -21.10
C HIS A 560 6.46 -31.62 -19.61
N PRO A 561 6.02 -32.59 -18.77
CA PRO A 561 5.73 -32.36 -17.35
C PRO A 561 6.98 -32.16 -16.49
N ARG A 562 8.18 -32.29 -17.07
CA ARG A 562 9.48 -31.88 -16.50
C ARG A 562 9.96 -30.51 -17.02
N GLY A 563 9.24 -29.92 -17.98
CA GLY A 563 9.56 -28.66 -18.64
C GLY A 563 8.88 -27.47 -17.95
N ILE A 564 7.54 -27.41 -17.98
CA ILE A 564 6.81 -26.19 -17.58
C ILE A 564 5.67 -26.43 -16.56
N ASP A 565 4.71 -27.34 -16.80
CA ASP A 565 3.36 -27.09 -16.25
C ASP A 565 3.01 -27.54 -14.83
N PHE A 566 3.69 -28.53 -14.24
CA PHE A 566 3.26 -29.07 -12.93
C PHE A 566 3.28 -28.05 -11.77
N ILE A 567 3.87 -26.89 -12.00
CA ILE A 567 3.90 -25.73 -11.10
C ILE A 567 2.77 -24.73 -11.43
N VAL A 568 2.37 -24.63 -12.71
CA VAL A 568 1.42 -23.65 -13.30
C VAL A 568 -0.03 -24.05 -13.05
N THR A 569 -0.44 -25.28 -13.39
CA THR A 569 -1.79 -25.76 -13.06
C THR A 569 -2.03 -25.72 -11.54
N ALA A 570 -0.96 -25.87 -10.76
CA ALA A 570 -0.97 -25.80 -9.30
C ALA A 570 -0.91 -24.37 -8.73
N GLN A 571 -0.82 -23.32 -9.56
CA GLN A 571 -0.99 -21.91 -9.17
C GLN A 571 -2.44 -21.43 -9.33
N GLN A 572 -3.18 -21.98 -10.28
CA GLN A 572 -4.57 -21.59 -10.57
C GLN A 572 -5.60 -22.24 -9.62
N LEU A 573 -5.22 -23.31 -8.90
CA LEU A 573 -6.12 -24.02 -7.99
C LEU A 573 -6.27 -23.29 -6.64
N THR A 574 -7.51 -23.15 -6.18
CA THR A 574 -7.78 -22.57 -4.85
C THR A 574 -7.13 -23.40 -3.73
N ARG A 575 -6.90 -22.80 -2.55
CA ARG A 575 -6.37 -23.54 -1.38
C ARG A 575 -7.24 -24.75 -0.99
N THR A 576 -8.55 -24.66 -1.24
CA THR A 576 -9.51 -25.76 -1.07
C THR A 576 -9.30 -26.87 -2.10
N ASP A 577 -9.07 -26.52 -3.37
CA ASP A 577 -8.89 -27.47 -4.46
C ASP A 577 -7.52 -28.14 -4.44
N LEU A 578 -6.46 -27.41 -4.07
CA LEU A 578 -5.17 -28.01 -3.71
C LEU A 578 -5.34 -29.04 -2.59
N THR A 579 -6.10 -28.69 -1.53
CA THR A 579 -6.39 -29.61 -0.42
C THR A 579 -7.21 -30.83 -0.84
N ARG A 580 -8.13 -30.68 -1.81
CA ARG A 580 -8.84 -31.81 -2.46
C ARG A 580 -7.86 -32.68 -3.27
N CYS A 581 -6.98 -32.06 -4.06
CA CYS A 581 -5.98 -32.75 -4.89
C CYS A 581 -5.00 -33.59 -4.06
N LEU A 582 -4.55 -33.09 -2.90
CA LEU A 582 -3.70 -33.85 -1.96
C LEU A 582 -4.35 -35.16 -1.46
N ARG A 583 -5.68 -35.26 -1.49
CA ARG A 583 -6.44 -36.43 -1.01
C ARG A 583 -6.71 -37.47 -2.11
N VAL A 584 -6.39 -37.18 -3.37
CA VAL A 584 -6.67 -38.08 -4.51
C VAL A 584 -5.75 -39.30 -4.50
N ASN A 585 -4.42 -39.09 -4.49
CA ASN A 585 -3.43 -40.17 -4.40
C ASN A 585 -2.03 -39.63 -3.99
N ARG A 586 -1.07 -40.54 -3.76
CA ARG A 586 0.31 -40.19 -3.33
C ARG A 586 1.11 -39.40 -4.38
N GLN A 587 0.89 -39.60 -5.67
CA GLN A 587 1.59 -38.81 -6.71
C GLN A 587 1.07 -37.37 -6.74
N TRP A 588 -0.25 -37.20 -6.64
CA TRP A 588 -0.89 -35.89 -6.51
C TRP A 588 -0.48 -35.18 -5.21
N PHE A 589 -0.34 -35.92 -4.09
CA PHE A 589 0.22 -35.35 -2.87
C PHE A 589 1.64 -34.79 -3.08
N ILE A 590 2.51 -35.52 -3.77
CA ILE A 590 3.89 -35.08 -4.06
C ILE A 590 3.91 -33.88 -5.00
N ALA A 591 3.02 -33.84 -6.00
CA ALA A 591 2.94 -32.76 -6.98
C ALA A 591 2.36 -31.45 -6.41
N PHE A 592 1.23 -31.51 -5.71
CA PHE A 592 0.48 -30.32 -5.29
C PHE A 592 0.89 -29.77 -3.90
N ALA A 593 1.56 -30.56 -3.04
CA ALA A 593 1.97 -30.08 -1.73
C ALA A 593 2.93 -28.87 -1.78
N PRO A 594 3.95 -28.82 -2.66
CA PRO A 594 4.77 -27.63 -2.86
C PRO A 594 3.97 -26.33 -3.12
N SER A 595 2.85 -26.41 -3.84
CA SER A 595 1.98 -25.26 -4.07
C SER A 595 1.08 -24.94 -2.87
N LEU A 596 0.53 -25.94 -2.16
CA LEU A 596 -0.25 -25.66 -0.94
C LEU A 596 0.59 -24.97 0.16
N TRP A 597 1.88 -25.31 0.23
CA TRP A 597 2.85 -24.70 1.16
C TRP A 597 3.63 -23.51 0.56
N ARG A 598 3.29 -23.06 -0.66
CA ARG A 598 3.88 -21.87 -1.29
C ARG A 598 3.47 -20.61 -0.53
N ASP A 599 2.19 -20.53 -0.17
CA ASP A 599 1.56 -19.34 0.38
C ASP A 599 0.93 -19.65 1.75
N ILE A 600 1.60 -19.18 2.79
CA ILE A 600 1.23 -19.39 4.19
C ILE A 600 0.55 -18.13 4.71
N LEU A 601 -0.78 -18.11 4.60
CA LEU A 601 -1.67 -17.17 5.27
C LEU A 601 -2.12 -17.75 6.62
N VAL A 602 -1.74 -17.08 7.72
CA VAL A 602 -2.09 -17.40 9.13
C VAL A 602 -2.44 -16.09 9.86
N VAL A 603 -3.61 -15.54 9.53
CA VAL A 603 -4.03 -14.19 9.98
C VAL A 603 -5.03 -14.19 11.14
N ASP A 604 -5.99 -15.10 11.14
CA ASP A 604 -7.02 -15.18 12.17
C ASP A 604 -6.61 -16.09 13.36
N LYS A 605 -7.48 -16.23 14.36
CA LYS A 605 -7.19 -17.08 15.53
C LYS A 605 -7.34 -18.57 15.24
N SER A 606 -8.32 -18.98 14.44
CA SER A 606 -8.51 -20.39 14.05
C SER A 606 -7.31 -20.87 13.24
N ALA A 607 -6.82 -20.09 12.28
CA ALA A 607 -5.60 -20.42 11.54
C ALA A 607 -4.39 -20.61 12.46
N ARG A 608 -4.20 -19.73 13.47
CA ARG A 608 -3.14 -19.90 14.49
C ARG A 608 -3.32 -21.21 15.27
N ASP A 609 -4.49 -21.44 15.85
CA ASP A 609 -4.79 -22.65 16.63
C ASP A 609 -4.55 -23.95 15.79
N HIS A 610 -4.76 -23.92 14.46
CA HIS A 610 -4.47 -25.05 13.55
C HIS A 610 -2.99 -25.20 13.16
N PHE A 611 -2.22 -24.12 13.10
CA PHE A 611 -0.79 -24.19 12.75
C PHE A 611 0.10 -24.63 13.93
N GLN A 612 -0.39 -24.48 15.15
CA GLN A 612 0.30 -24.84 16.40
C GLN A 612 0.38 -26.36 16.68
N THR A 613 -0.29 -27.21 15.88
CA THR A 613 -0.18 -28.68 16.10
C THR A 613 1.16 -29.24 15.63
N THR A 614 1.65 -30.28 16.32
CA THR A 614 2.84 -31.06 15.91
C THR A 614 2.73 -31.63 14.49
N ILE A 615 1.52 -31.87 13.97
CA ILE A 615 1.31 -32.37 12.60
C ILE A 615 1.61 -31.24 11.60
N THR A 616 1.10 -30.04 11.85
CA THR A 616 1.30 -28.85 11.03
C THR A 616 2.75 -28.37 11.09
N ASN A 617 3.35 -28.33 12.28
CA ASN A 617 4.77 -28.02 12.48
C ASN A 617 5.72 -29.02 11.75
N ASN A 618 5.43 -30.33 11.79
CA ASN A 618 6.21 -31.31 11.01
C ASN A 618 6.03 -31.16 9.49
N ALA A 619 4.86 -30.71 9.03
CA ALA A 619 4.62 -30.42 7.62
C ALA A 619 5.31 -29.10 7.18
N LEU A 620 5.30 -28.07 8.02
CA LEU A 620 6.05 -26.83 7.84
C LEU A 620 7.54 -27.11 7.64
N VAL A 621 8.18 -27.90 8.51
CA VAL A 621 9.60 -28.26 8.34
C VAL A 621 9.82 -28.99 7.01
N ARG A 622 8.98 -29.99 6.70
CA ARG A 622 9.07 -30.79 5.47
C ARG A 622 8.93 -29.99 4.18
N HIS A 623 8.09 -28.95 4.18
CA HIS A 623 7.81 -28.12 3.00
C HIS A 623 8.43 -26.71 3.10
N SER A 624 9.25 -26.45 4.10
CA SER A 624 9.82 -25.12 4.37
C SER A 624 10.60 -24.51 3.21
N ALA A 625 11.25 -25.35 2.39
CA ALA A 625 11.98 -24.93 1.21
C ALA A 625 11.08 -24.33 0.09
N THR A 626 9.77 -24.60 0.10
CA THR A 626 8.83 -24.17 -0.95
C THR A 626 8.03 -22.92 -0.59
N ILE A 627 8.17 -22.40 0.64
CA ILE A 627 7.50 -21.18 1.10
C ILE A 627 8.02 -19.97 0.30
N GLN A 628 7.11 -19.26 -0.36
CA GLN A 628 7.38 -18.04 -1.13
C GLN A 628 6.61 -16.84 -0.57
N THR A 629 5.37 -17.03 -0.13
CA THR A 629 4.60 -16.00 0.59
C THR A 629 4.38 -16.43 2.04
N LEU A 630 4.72 -15.55 2.97
CA LEU A 630 4.46 -15.74 4.40
C LEU A 630 3.70 -14.51 4.91
N GLU A 631 2.40 -14.65 5.08
CA GLU A 631 1.56 -13.69 5.80
C GLU A 631 1.12 -14.25 7.14
N THR A 632 1.49 -13.60 8.24
CA THR A 632 1.00 -13.99 9.55
C THR A 632 0.84 -12.85 10.54
N THR A 633 -0.03 -13.08 11.51
CA THR A 633 -0.24 -12.23 12.68
C THR A 633 0.36 -12.83 13.96
N ASP A 634 1.10 -13.94 13.83
CA ASP A 634 1.62 -14.77 14.93
C ASP A 634 3.18 -14.73 14.94
N PRO A 635 3.85 -14.05 15.89
CA PRO A 635 5.30 -13.87 15.84
C PRO A 635 6.05 -15.19 16.08
N SER A 636 5.56 -15.96 17.05
CA SER A 636 5.30 -17.40 16.98
C SER A 636 5.83 -18.14 15.74
N LEU A 637 5.13 -18.03 14.61
CA LEU A 637 5.42 -18.75 13.37
C LEU A 637 6.68 -18.24 12.68
N ILE A 638 7.03 -16.98 12.90
CA ILE A 638 8.28 -16.39 12.42
C ILE A 638 9.47 -16.93 13.19
N ASP A 639 9.33 -17.20 14.49
CA ASP A 639 10.37 -17.86 15.27
C ASP A 639 10.56 -19.32 14.84
N PHE A 640 9.46 -20.03 14.51
CA PHE A 640 9.48 -21.37 13.92
C PHE A 640 10.25 -21.41 12.62
N ILE A 641 9.85 -20.51 11.71
CA ILE A 641 10.45 -20.43 10.40
C ILE A 641 11.91 -19.94 10.50
N ALA A 642 12.20 -19.04 11.44
CA ALA A 642 13.54 -18.54 11.68
C ALA A 642 14.49 -19.55 12.33
N ARG A 643 14.03 -20.54 13.10
CA ARG A 643 14.95 -21.47 13.81
C ARG A 643 14.89 -22.91 13.31
N SER A 644 13.71 -23.44 13.06
CA SER A 644 13.52 -24.87 12.73
C SER A 644 13.11 -25.12 11.28
N CYS A 645 12.87 -24.07 10.51
CA CYS A 645 12.87 -24.10 9.05
C CYS A 645 14.13 -23.42 8.45
N PRO A 646 15.36 -23.90 8.68
CA PRO A 646 16.56 -23.28 8.08
C PRO A 646 16.55 -23.30 6.53
N GLN A 647 15.69 -24.12 5.93
CA GLN A 647 15.45 -24.16 4.47
C GLN A 647 14.46 -23.08 3.98
N ALA A 648 13.75 -22.37 4.87
CA ALA A 648 12.88 -21.23 4.52
C ALA A 648 13.70 -19.96 4.23
N ASN A 649 14.48 -20.03 3.15
CA ASN A 649 15.36 -18.99 2.62
C ASN A 649 14.96 -18.54 1.19
N ASN A 650 13.74 -18.90 0.76
CA ASN A 650 13.15 -18.62 -0.55
C ASN A 650 11.96 -17.64 -0.51
N ILE A 651 11.67 -17.02 0.64
CA ILE A 651 10.53 -16.12 0.82
C ILE A 651 10.68 -14.91 -0.12
N ARG A 652 9.70 -14.73 -1.01
CA ARG A 652 9.55 -13.58 -1.93
C ARG A 652 8.61 -12.52 -1.37
N SER A 653 7.56 -12.89 -0.67
CA SER A 653 6.61 -11.97 -0.04
C SER A 653 6.53 -12.25 1.46
N PHE A 654 6.72 -11.22 2.28
CA PHE A 654 6.68 -11.33 3.73
C PHE A 654 5.78 -10.24 4.31
N THR A 655 4.61 -10.66 4.80
CA THR A 655 3.65 -9.81 5.51
C THR A 655 3.61 -10.24 6.97
N LEU A 656 4.03 -9.37 7.87
CA LEU A 656 4.01 -9.62 9.30
C LEU A 656 3.17 -8.52 9.97
N ARG A 657 1.91 -8.85 10.25
CA ARG A 657 0.92 -7.96 10.85
C ARG A 657 0.61 -8.45 12.26
N LEU A 658 1.58 -8.39 13.18
CA LEU A 658 1.40 -8.97 14.51
C LEU A 658 0.17 -8.34 15.15
N THR A 659 -0.84 -9.15 15.41
CA THR A 659 -2.17 -8.56 15.53
C THR A 659 -2.25 -7.62 16.71
N ASN A 660 -3.34 -6.87 16.69
CA ASN A 660 -3.95 -6.18 17.81
C ASN A 660 -3.99 -6.99 19.14
N GLU A 661 -3.39 -8.17 19.35
CA GLU A 661 -3.40 -9.02 20.57
C GLU A 661 -2.60 -8.41 21.75
N ARG A 662 -3.22 -8.21 22.92
CA ARG A 662 -2.51 -7.81 24.17
C ARG A 662 -1.86 -9.11 24.66
N PHE A 663 -0.53 -9.22 24.87
CA PHE A 663 0.03 -10.53 25.24
C PHE A 663 -0.06 -10.69 26.75
N SER A 664 -0.91 -11.61 27.20
CA SER A 664 -0.79 -12.17 28.54
C SER A 664 0.39 -13.13 28.51
N SER A 665 1.53 -12.69 29.04
CA SER A 665 2.75 -13.49 29.19
C SER A 665 2.63 -14.62 30.24
N THR A 666 1.40 -15.09 30.51
CA THR A 666 1.12 -16.38 31.16
C THR A 666 0.85 -17.50 30.15
N ALA A 667 0.52 -17.15 28.90
CA ALA A 667 0.17 -18.07 27.81
C ALA A 667 1.23 -18.09 26.69
N TRP A 668 2.50 -18.01 27.09
CA TRP A 668 3.64 -17.92 26.17
C TRP A 668 4.88 -18.72 26.62
N HIS A 669 4.64 -19.70 27.50
CA HIS A 669 5.56 -20.49 28.32
C HIS A 669 5.92 -21.92 27.84
N SER A 670 5.15 -22.57 26.97
CA SER A 670 4.88 -23.99 27.17
C SER A 670 4.23 -24.79 25.98
N LEU A 671 4.85 -25.69 25.19
CA LEU A 671 4.15 -26.44 24.08
C LEU A 671 3.48 -27.80 24.36
N PRO A 672 3.09 -28.59 23.35
CA PRO A 672 3.23 -30.05 23.35
C PRO A 672 4.68 -30.47 23.04
N THR A 673 5.26 -31.32 23.88
CA THR A 673 6.57 -31.95 23.65
C THR A 673 6.60 -32.74 22.33
N VAL A 674 7.38 -32.32 21.34
CA VAL A 674 7.68 -33.15 20.17
C VAL A 674 8.65 -34.26 20.58
N THR A 675 8.16 -35.49 20.75
CA THR A 675 8.96 -36.61 21.25
C THR A 675 9.96 -37.10 20.18
N THR A 676 11.19 -36.61 20.24
CA THR A 676 12.29 -37.05 19.39
C THR A 676 13.05 -38.24 19.97
N MET A 677 13.81 -38.93 19.11
CA MET A 677 14.57 -40.13 19.47
C MET A 677 15.72 -39.80 20.44
N PRO A 678 16.04 -40.67 21.42
CA PRO A 678 17.07 -40.38 22.43
C PRO A 678 18.49 -40.42 21.82
N GLY A 679 19.26 -39.34 21.98
CA GLY A 679 20.63 -39.27 21.45
C GLY A 679 21.51 -38.10 21.95
N GLU A 680 21.07 -36.85 21.78
CA GLU A 680 22.00 -35.70 21.78
C GLU A 680 21.65 -34.57 22.79
N ARG A 681 22.68 -33.79 23.17
CA ARG A 681 22.64 -32.69 24.16
C ARG A 681 23.18 -31.36 23.57
N TYR A 682 22.27 -30.54 23.05
CA TYR A 682 22.40 -29.13 22.61
C TYR A 682 22.10 -28.06 23.71
N GLU A 683 23.10 -27.55 24.44
CA GLU A 683 22.91 -26.64 25.60
C GLU A 683 21.87 -25.50 25.45
N THR A 684 21.16 -25.17 26.54
CA THR A 684 19.96 -24.33 26.53
C THR A 684 20.23 -22.83 26.31
N THR A 685 20.41 -22.42 25.06
CA THR A 685 20.54 -21.00 24.71
C THR A 685 19.26 -20.23 24.98
N ALA A 686 19.36 -19.11 25.70
CA ALA A 686 18.28 -18.10 25.75
C ALA A 686 17.88 -17.70 24.32
N SER A 687 16.59 -17.47 24.07
CA SER A 687 16.06 -17.30 22.71
C SER A 687 16.68 -16.12 21.97
N CYS A 688 16.55 -16.12 20.64
CA CYS A 688 16.65 -14.87 19.90
C CYS A 688 15.37 -14.06 20.12
N GLY A 689 15.38 -12.77 19.85
CA GLY A 689 14.14 -12.01 19.84
C GLY A 689 13.42 -12.00 18.51
N HIS A 690 12.13 -11.64 18.48
CA HIS A 690 11.37 -11.53 17.24
C HIS A 690 12.11 -10.76 16.15
N ALA A 691 12.86 -9.68 16.44
CA ALA A 691 13.74 -9.06 15.45
C ALA A 691 15.23 -9.41 15.47
N ALA A 692 15.72 -10.28 16.34
CA ALA A 692 16.92 -11.04 15.99
C ALA A 692 16.55 -12.18 15.02
N SER A 693 15.32 -12.69 15.11
CA SER A 693 14.73 -13.71 14.25
C SER A 693 14.27 -13.11 12.92
N VAL A 694 13.62 -11.95 12.87
CA VAL A 694 13.35 -11.19 11.63
C VAL A 694 14.68 -10.69 11.05
N ALA A 695 15.65 -10.22 11.85
CA ALA A 695 16.99 -9.91 11.34
C ALA A 695 17.69 -11.12 10.74
N SER A 696 17.54 -12.28 11.37
CA SER A 696 18.12 -13.54 10.90
C SER A 696 17.38 -14.06 9.66
N LEU A 697 16.06 -13.91 9.59
CA LEU A 697 15.22 -14.32 8.47
C LEU A 697 15.46 -13.41 7.26
N LEU A 698 15.69 -12.11 7.46
CA LEU A 698 16.06 -11.14 6.43
C LEU A 698 17.53 -11.28 5.98
N LYS A 699 18.47 -11.52 6.91
CA LYS A 699 19.87 -11.92 6.59
C LYS A 699 19.92 -13.22 5.76
N ARG A 700 18.87 -14.06 5.80
CA ARG A 700 18.76 -15.30 5.01
C ARG A 700 17.98 -15.14 3.71
N ASN A 701 16.83 -14.48 3.72
CA ASN A 701 15.92 -14.38 2.57
C ASN A 701 16.34 -13.25 1.62
N ASN A 702 17.56 -13.35 1.08
CA ASN A 702 18.15 -12.26 0.29
C ASN A 702 17.52 -11.99 -1.09
N LYS A 703 16.47 -12.77 -1.44
CA LYS A 703 15.66 -12.65 -2.66
C LYS A 703 14.32 -11.94 -2.45
N LEU A 704 14.00 -11.55 -1.21
CA LEU A 704 12.72 -10.97 -0.83
C LEU A 704 12.32 -9.84 -1.78
N ARG A 705 11.03 -9.80 -2.17
CA ARG A 705 10.36 -8.82 -3.04
C ARG A 705 9.35 -8.02 -2.19
N THR A 706 8.11 -8.47 -1.99
CA THR A 706 7.15 -7.77 -1.13
C THR A 706 7.58 -7.84 0.34
N LEU A 707 7.55 -6.68 1.00
CA LEU A 707 7.63 -6.59 2.45
C LEU A 707 6.52 -5.69 2.98
N SER A 708 5.64 -6.28 3.80
CA SER A 708 4.75 -5.57 4.70
C SER A 708 5.16 -5.96 6.12
N LEU A 709 5.91 -5.12 6.82
CA LEU A 709 6.09 -5.30 8.25
C LEU A 709 5.21 -4.26 8.92
N ASP A 710 4.22 -4.68 9.71
CA ASP A 710 3.78 -3.74 10.72
C ASP A 710 4.94 -3.48 11.68
N GLU A 711 4.80 -2.43 12.47
CA GLU A 711 5.95 -1.99 13.22
C GLU A 711 6.32 -2.99 14.35
N TRP A 712 5.48 -3.95 14.77
CA TRP A 712 5.85 -5.00 15.75
C TRP A 712 7.07 -5.86 15.38
N CYS A 713 7.43 -5.88 14.09
CA CYS A 713 8.36 -6.82 13.49
C CYS A 713 9.84 -6.54 13.76
N PHE A 714 10.13 -5.32 14.17
CA PHE A 714 11.45 -4.75 14.14
C PHE A 714 12.10 -4.63 15.50
N TYR A 715 11.64 -5.48 16.39
CA TYR A 715 12.09 -5.48 17.73
C TYR A 715 12.32 -6.91 18.29
N GLN A 716 13.51 -7.24 18.84
CA GLN A 716 13.62 -8.32 19.87
C GLN A 716 12.68 -7.98 21.10
N PRO A 717 12.36 -8.85 22.15
CA PRO A 717 11.87 -9.00 23.67
C PRO A 717 11.59 -8.16 25.20
N ASP A 718 11.95 -6.99 26.03
CA ASP A 718 12.75 -5.58 26.19
C ASP A 718 12.39 -4.06 26.63
N GLY A 719 12.54 -3.04 25.72
CA GLY A 719 13.23 -1.71 25.96
C GLY A 719 14.07 -0.92 24.83
N GLU A 720 14.18 -1.31 23.54
CA GLU A 720 15.21 -0.92 22.48
C GLU A 720 14.82 -1.07 20.87
N ASP A 721 15.16 -0.29 19.80
CA ASP A 721 14.85 -0.47 18.29
C ASP A 721 15.79 -1.12 17.24
N VAL A 722 15.38 -2.19 16.52
CA VAL A 722 16.29 -2.96 15.61
C VAL A 722 15.52 -3.88 14.64
N PHE A 723 14.81 -3.35 13.66
CA PHE A 723 15.09 -2.15 12.87
C PHE A 723 16.42 -2.22 12.11
N ALA A 724 17.52 -1.50 12.35
CA ALA A 724 18.71 -1.63 11.49
C ALA A 724 19.34 -3.00 11.57
N GLN A 725 19.57 -3.60 12.73
CA GLN A 725 20.08 -4.97 12.68
C GLN A 725 19.05 -5.93 12.05
N VAL A 726 17.80 -5.49 11.77
CA VAL A 726 16.79 -6.05 10.82
C VAL A 726 16.88 -5.51 9.37
N PHE A 727 17.43 -4.33 9.12
CA PHE A 727 17.29 -3.58 7.87
C PHE A 727 18.62 -3.01 7.28
N SER A 728 19.64 -2.75 8.07
CA SER A 728 21.02 -3.18 7.79
C SER A 728 21.13 -4.68 7.49
N ALA A 729 20.17 -5.47 8.00
CA ALA A 729 19.90 -6.84 7.62
C ALA A 729 18.81 -7.03 6.54
N ILE A 730 18.13 -5.97 6.09
CA ILE A 730 17.19 -6.09 4.98
C ILE A 730 18.10 -6.31 3.78
N PRO A 731 17.83 -7.35 2.98
CA PRO A 731 18.65 -7.65 1.83
C PRO A 731 18.54 -6.53 0.80
N THR A 732 19.66 -5.85 0.57
CA THR A 732 19.64 -4.57 -0.13
C THR A 732 19.50 -4.67 -1.65
N ALA A 733 19.34 -5.85 -2.23
CA ALA A 733 19.41 -6.03 -3.68
C ALA A 733 18.09 -6.42 -4.39
N HIS A 734 17.04 -6.84 -3.66
CA HIS A 734 15.91 -7.55 -4.31
C HIS A 734 14.47 -7.14 -3.94
N LEU A 735 14.26 -6.40 -2.84
CA LEU A 735 12.94 -6.01 -2.30
C LEU A 735 12.12 -5.20 -3.34
N GLU A 736 10.77 -5.22 -3.34
CA GLU A 736 9.81 -4.68 -4.36
C GLU A 736 8.63 -3.86 -3.82
N GLN A 737 8.07 -4.22 -2.64
CA GLN A 737 7.07 -3.41 -1.90
C GLN A 737 7.68 -3.00 -0.57
N LEU A 738 7.29 -1.83 -0.06
CA LEU A 738 7.57 -1.53 1.33
C LEU A 738 6.40 -0.97 2.12
N SER A 739 5.32 -1.73 2.23
CA SER A 739 4.33 -1.44 3.26
C SER A 739 5.02 -1.48 4.61
N LEU A 740 4.84 -0.44 5.43
CA LEU A 740 4.89 -0.57 6.87
C LEU A 740 3.69 0.15 7.45
N SER A 741 2.60 -0.59 7.64
CA SER A 741 1.57 -0.03 8.49
C SER A 741 2.12 -0.02 9.90
N PHE A 742 2.51 1.15 10.40
CA PHE A 742 2.91 1.27 11.79
C PHE A 742 1.67 1.15 12.72
N LEU A 743 0.49 0.77 12.21
CA LEU A 743 -0.85 1.10 12.70
C LEU A 743 -1.01 1.13 14.20
N ASN A 744 -1.39 2.31 14.71
CA ASN A 744 -1.55 2.61 16.13
C ASN A 744 -0.53 1.83 16.99
N PRO A 745 0.73 2.31 16.99
CA PRO A 745 1.76 1.79 17.86
C PRO A 745 1.38 1.84 19.38
N PRO A 746 2.10 1.16 20.33
CA PRO A 746 1.75 0.94 21.81
C PRO A 746 2.55 1.53 23.12
N PRO A 747 2.32 2.68 23.89
CA PRO A 747 3.21 3.53 24.84
C PRO A 747 4.72 3.43 24.87
N ARG A 748 5.62 4.45 25.07
CA ARG A 748 7.02 4.41 24.50
C ARG A 748 8.33 4.76 25.27
N PRO A 749 8.72 4.11 26.38
CA PRO A 749 8.28 4.39 27.73
C PRO A 749 8.39 5.85 28.21
N TRP A 750 8.76 6.79 27.33
CA TRP A 750 8.93 8.23 27.54
C TRP A 750 10.23 8.53 28.34
N PHE A 751 11.05 9.54 28.03
CA PHE A 751 12.32 9.93 28.73
C PHE A 751 12.34 11.34 29.42
N LYS A 752 12.89 11.48 30.66
CA LYS A 752 13.25 12.67 31.46
C LYS A 752 14.75 12.73 31.92
N SER A 753 15.77 12.80 31.06
CA SER A 753 17.17 13.13 31.47
C SER A 753 17.96 13.96 30.44
N LYS A 754 18.15 15.26 30.70
CA LYS A 754 18.53 16.30 29.72
C LYS A 754 20.02 16.33 29.32
N ASP A 755 20.76 15.26 29.63
CA ASP A 755 22.20 14.95 29.53
C ASP A 755 22.86 15.31 28.15
N LYS A 756 23.58 14.41 27.46
CA LYS A 756 24.07 14.62 26.08
C LYS A 756 23.84 13.50 25.08
N SER A 757 23.01 12.48 25.30
CA SER A 757 22.78 11.36 24.35
C SER A 757 21.60 11.30 23.31
N HIS A 758 20.85 12.39 22.91
CA HIS A 758 20.34 12.67 21.51
C HIS A 758 20.69 14.08 20.79
N THR A 759 21.61 15.00 21.34
CA THR A 759 22.98 15.68 20.84
C THR A 759 24.53 15.03 20.52
N LEU A 760 25.31 14.12 21.28
CA LEU A 760 26.18 12.82 21.07
C LEU A 760 25.96 11.69 19.91
N ARG A 761 25.56 10.28 19.99
CA ARG A 761 24.34 8.17 18.32
C ARG A 761 23.71 8.38 16.83
N PHE A 762 22.92 9.38 16.43
CA PHE A 762 23.19 10.24 15.25
C PHE A 762 24.65 10.47 14.70
N ILE A 763 25.75 10.82 15.39
CA ILE A 763 27.15 10.48 14.99
C ILE A 763 27.39 8.96 14.97
N ARG A 764 26.36 8.13 15.07
CA ARG A 764 26.32 6.70 14.79
C ARG A 764 25.31 6.42 13.67
N ALA A 765 24.27 7.27 13.50
CA ALA A 765 23.37 7.39 12.37
C ALA A 765 24.21 7.76 11.18
N LYS A 766 24.60 9.02 11.17
CA LYS A 766 25.87 9.35 10.57
C LYS A 766 27.04 8.89 11.48
N SER A 767 27.30 7.59 11.65
CA SER A 767 28.69 7.10 11.47
C SER A 767 28.88 5.64 11.00
N PHE A 768 27.96 4.71 11.27
CA PHE A 768 28.08 3.33 10.75
C PHE A 768 27.11 3.03 9.66
N HIS A 769 26.16 3.91 9.46
CA HIS A 769 25.49 3.94 8.21
C HIS A 769 26.56 4.13 7.10
N ARG A 770 27.21 5.27 6.88
CA ARG A 770 28.05 5.61 5.66
C ARG A 770 28.92 4.53 5.04
N SER A 771 29.40 3.61 5.86
CA SER A 771 29.84 2.29 5.41
C SER A 771 29.07 1.82 4.17
N ALA A 772 27.75 1.93 4.20
CA ALA A 772 26.77 1.59 3.20
C ALA A 772 26.76 2.38 1.88
N GLU A 773 27.11 1.68 0.83
CA GLU A 773 26.29 1.25 -0.32
C GLU A 773 24.82 1.70 -0.45
N SER A 774 23.86 0.88 -0.93
CA SER A 774 22.43 1.22 -1.15
C SER A 774 21.49 0.02 -1.00
N ILE A 775 20.19 0.23 -0.66
CA ILE A 775 19.17 -0.51 -1.43
C ILE A 775 19.09 0.21 -2.77
N PRO A 776 19.05 -0.52 -3.89
CA PRO A 776 18.77 0.14 -5.14
C PRO A 776 17.41 -0.05 -5.80
N THR A 777 16.48 -0.78 -5.22
CA THR A 777 15.26 -1.11 -5.93
C THR A 777 14.07 -1.27 -5.03
N LEU A 778 12.96 -0.54 -5.24
CA LEU A 778 11.56 -0.99 -5.13
C LEU A 778 10.50 -0.04 -5.72
N ARG A 779 9.31 -0.57 -6.08
CA ARG A 779 8.41 -0.02 -7.09
C ARG A 779 6.94 0.32 -6.76
N GLU A 780 6.13 -0.42 -5.99
CA GLU A 780 4.81 0.05 -5.44
C GLU A 780 4.86 0.04 -3.91
N VAL A 781 4.01 0.83 -3.25
CA VAL A 781 4.27 1.19 -1.88
C VAL A 781 3.08 1.67 -0.91
N SER A 782 2.58 1.27 1.77
CA SER A 782 1.41 1.30 2.73
C SER A 782 2.04 1.45 4.06
N ILE A 783 2.48 2.69 4.14
CA ILE A 783 2.66 3.56 5.33
C ILE A 783 0.02 5.11 6.78
N THR A 784 -1.31 4.74 6.67
CA THR A 784 -2.01 3.44 7.00
C THR A 784 -1.84 3.13 8.46
N GLY A 785 -2.86 3.58 9.20
CA GLY A 785 -2.57 4.27 10.43
C GLY A 785 -2.08 5.66 10.08
N GLY A 786 -1.65 6.44 11.02
CA GLY A 786 -1.85 6.33 12.44
C GLY A 786 -2.06 7.76 12.87
N ASP A 787 -3.19 8.31 12.41
CA ASP A 787 -4.27 8.10 13.32
C ASP A 787 -4.01 8.57 14.74
N ASP A 788 -3.72 7.59 15.55
CA ASP A 788 -3.76 7.71 16.97
C ASP A 788 -2.37 8.11 17.56
N LEU A 789 -1.27 8.44 16.79
CA LEU A 789 0.09 8.07 17.26
C LEU A 789 1.52 8.57 16.77
N PRO A 790 1.95 9.81 17.10
CA PRO A 790 3.25 10.51 16.89
C PRO A 790 4.67 9.89 16.68
N ILE A 791 5.44 10.71 15.93
CA ILE A 791 6.51 10.48 14.92
C ILE A 791 7.62 11.59 14.83
N ASP A 792 8.92 11.33 15.08
CA ASP A 792 10.02 12.36 15.24
C ASP A 792 10.42 12.96 13.91
N ILE A 793 11.59 13.58 13.89
CA ILE A 793 12.78 13.26 13.09
C ILE A 793 13.17 11.77 13.12
N SER A 794 14.23 11.35 12.42
CA SER A 794 14.69 9.98 12.22
C SER A 794 14.04 8.98 11.09
N ARG A 795 12.70 8.69 10.87
CA ARG A 795 11.87 7.55 10.16
C ARG A 795 11.04 7.80 8.88
N LEU A 796 11.06 8.87 8.13
CA LEU A 796 11.61 10.15 8.22
C LEU A 796 13.02 10.44 7.65
N GLU A 797 13.92 9.44 7.59
CA GLU A 797 15.14 9.49 6.77
C GLU A 797 15.36 8.41 5.64
N PHE A 798 14.61 7.30 5.38
CA PHE A 798 14.70 6.39 4.18
C PHE A 798 14.15 6.86 2.91
N LEU A 799 13.15 7.71 2.83
CA LEU A 799 13.06 8.50 1.62
C LEU A 799 14.37 9.34 1.41
N THR A 800 15.49 9.09 2.17
CA THR A 800 16.92 8.76 1.83
C THR A 800 17.69 7.33 2.03
N ARG A 801 17.33 6.11 1.48
CA ARG A 801 18.06 4.77 1.13
C ARG A 801 18.32 3.85 -0.30
N CYS A 802 18.07 3.84 -1.68
CA CYS A 802 16.97 3.96 -2.77
C CYS A 802 16.27 5.21 -3.65
N ILE A 803 16.52 5.66 -4.91
CA ILE A 803 15.76 6.65 -5.86
C ILE A 803 14.72 6.33 -7.09
N GLY A 804 13.36 6.20 -7.04
CA GLY A 804 12.37 6.57 -8.15
C GLY A 804 10.83 6.13 -8.19
N LEU A 805 9.87 6.78 -7.48
CA LEU A 805 8.51 6.32 -6.99
C LEU A 805 7.52 6.24 -8.14
N GLN A 806 6.70 5.18 -8.40
CA GLN A 806 5.60 5.31 -9.42
C GLN A 806 3.99 5.02 -9.38
N THR A 807 3.20 4.56 -8.36
CA THR A 807 1.81 5.06 -7.86
C THR A 807 1.44 4.89 -6.34
N ILE A 808 0.74 5.89 -5.74
CA ILE A 808 0.95 6.39 -4.34
C ILE A 808 -0.27 6.37 -3.37
N ARG A 809 -0.21 5.74 -2.17
CA ARG A 809 -1.40 5.33 -1.35
C ARG A 809 -1.50 5.80 0.15
N LEU A 810 -2.19 6.92 0.45
CA LEU A 810 -2.32 7.66 1.76
C LEU A 810 -3.57 7.24 2.52
N ASP A 811 -3.48 7.04 3.83
CA ASP A 811 -4.57 6.44 4.61
C ASP A 811 -4.48 6.79 6.12
N ARG A 812 -5.26 7.76 6.62
CA ARG A 812 -5.37 8.23 8.02
C ARG A 812 -4.39 9.34 8.50
N LEU A 813 -3.90 10.18 7.56
CA LEU A 813 -2.90 11.24 7.76
C LEU A 813 -3.24 12.50 6.93
N ASP A 814 -3.30 13.79 7.30
CA ASP A 814 -3.12 14.67 8.49
C ASP A 814 -1.76 15.47 8.66
N PRO A 815 -1.69 16.74 9.12
CA PRO A 815 -0.63 17.69 8.68
C PRO A 815 0.85 17.62 9.16
N VAL A 816 1.35 16.62 9.90
CA VAL A 816 2.80 16.27 10.01
C VAL A 816 3.08 15.29 8.89
N ALA A 817 2.10 14.44 8.58
CA ALA A 817 2.00 13.94 7.25
C ALA A 817 1.72 15.05 6.22
N LEU A 818 1.47 16.34 6.51
CA LEU A 818 1.71 17.44 5.53
C LEU A 818 3.05 18.14 5.75
N ALA A 819 3.97 17.46 6.42
CA ALA A 819 5.31 17.94 6.70
C ALA A 819 6.42 16.86 6.63
N PHE A 820 6.23 15.64 6.06
CA PHE A 820 7.33 14.72 5.65
C PHE A 820 7.35 13.67 4.47
N VAL A 821 6.53 13.75 3.41
CA VAL A 821 6.73 13.11 2.07
C VAL A 821 7.04 14.16 0.95
N ARG A 822 6.21 15.16 0.59
CA ARG A 822 6.41 16.39 -0.24
C ARG A 822 7.74 17.15 -0.33
N LYS A 823 8.57 17.26 0.74
CA LYS A 823 10.00 17.69 0.67
C LYS A 823 11.03 16.60 0.49
N HIS A 824 10.46 15.51 0.07
CA HIS A 824 11.05 14.52 -0.70
C HIS A 824 10.18 14.35 -2.04
N ILE A 825 9.27 15.32 -2.41
CA ILE A 825 8.53 15.59 -3.71
C ILE A 825 8.46 17.03 -4.45
N LYS A 826 8.99 18.21 -4.11
CA LYS A 826 9.85 19.17 -5.01
C LYS A 826 11.60 19.06 -5.44
N ALA A 827 12.90 18.63 -4.86
CA ALA A 827 13.68 17.45 -3.99
C ALA A 827 13.84 15.80 -4.33
N LYS A 828 13.80 14.39 -4.34
CA LYS A 828 14.35 13.34 -5.37
C LYS A 828 13.51 12.64 -6.51
N CYS A 829 12.41 11.91 -6.28
CA CYS A 829 11.63 11.02 -7.21
C CYS A 829 11.78 11.05 -8.75
N HIS A 830 11.40 12.03 -9.56
CA HIS A 830 10.20 12.85 -9.66
C HIS A 830 9.10 12.12 -10.43
N LYS A 831 9.15 10.79 -10.48
CA LYS A 831 8.09 10.01 -11.11
C LYS A 831 6.74 10.47 -10.48
N LEU A 832 5.75 11.07 -11.18
CA LEU A 832 4.70 12.00 -10.63
C LEU A 832 3.35 12.41 -11.43
N VAL A 833 2.34 11.57 -11.79
CA VAL A 833 0.89 11.93 -12.12
C VAL A 833 -0.38 11.15 -11.55
N GLY A 834 -0.44 9.87 -11.08
CA GLY A 834 -1.66 9.23 -10.48
C GLY A 834 -1.67 8.58 -9.04
N LEU A 835 -2.64 8.91 -8.14
CA LEU A 835 -2.68 8.53 -6.67
C LEU A 835 -3.88 7.73 -6.13
N ASP A 836 -3.78 7.31 -4.85
CA ASP A 836 -4.87 7.05 -3.91
C ASP A 836 -4.73 7.73 -2.52
N TRP A 837 -5.81 8.35 -2.03
CA TRP A 837 -5.93 8.95 -0.69
C TRP A 837 -7.26 8.48 -0.08
N VAL A 838 -7.16 7.77 1.05
CA VAL A 838 -8.21 6.90 1.59
C VAL A 838 -8.94 7.50 2.80
N ASP A 839 -8.22 8.07 3.77
CA ASP A 839 -8.79 8.63 5.01
C ASP A 839 -7.93 9.80 5.54
N THR A 840 -8.58 10.74 6.24
CA THR A 840 -8.03 11.96 6.88
C THR A 840 -9.00 12.49 7.91
N ASN A 841 -8.54 12.80 9.13
CA ASN A 841 -9.33 13.48 10.15
C ASN A 841 -9.06 15.00 10.22
N TRP A 842 -7.95 15.48 9.64
CA TRP A 842 -7.49 16.86 9.74
C TRP A 842 -6.72 17.26 8.47
N ASP A 843 -7.22 18.19 7.66
CA ASP A 843 -6.40 18.86 6.64
C ASP A 843 -6.88 20.32 6.50
N SER A 844 -6.11 21.18 5.83
CA SER A 844 -6.53 22.53 5.48
C SER A 844 -6.42 22.75 3.97
N ASP A 845 -7.21 23.69 3.44
CA ASP A 845 -7.26 24.00 2.01
C ASP A 845 -5.87 24.32 1.43
N GLU A 846 -5.01 25.02 2.17
CA GLU A 846 -3.63 25.32 1.77
C GLU A 846 -2.79 24.07 1.56
N GLU A 847 -2.97 23.06 2.42
CA GLU A 847 -2.11 21.90 2.45
C GLU A 847 -2.59 20.87 1.44
N ILE A 848 -3.90 20.60 1.35
CA ILE A 848 -4.53 19.88 0.23
C ILE A 848 -4.11 20.52 -1.10
N ALA A 849 -4.07 21.85 -1.19
CA ALA A 849 -3.65 22.56 -2.39
C ALA A 849 -2.15 22.52 -2.68
N ALA A 850 -1.29 22.66 -1.67
CA ALA A 850 0.16 22.60 -1.86
C ALA A 850 0.64 21.16 -2.20
N LEU A 851 -0.20 20.20 -1.88
CA LEU A 851 -0.15 18.79 -2.25
C LEU A 851 -0.74 18.49 -3.63
N LEU A 852 -1.78 19.22 -4.07
CA LEU A 852 -2.34 19.12 -5.43
C LEU A 852 -1.57 19.95 -6.46
N ARG A 853 -0.88 21.05 -6.10
CA ARG A 853 -0.13 21.95 -7.02
C ARG A 853 1.12 21.35 -7.64
N ALA A 854 1.25 20.05 -7.46
CA ALA A 854 2.45 19.66 -6.81
C ALA A 854 3.39 19.21 -7.90
N THR A 855 3.09 18.06 -8.47
CA THR A 855 3.52 17.64 -9.78
C THR A 855 3.99 18.75 -10.72
N THR A 856 5.15 18.56 -11.34
CA THR A 856 5.50 19.31 -12.57
C THR A 856 4.87 18.73 -13.83
N MET A 857 4.07 17.67 -13.72
CA MET A 857 3.48 16.89 -14.81
C MET A 857 1.94 16.91 -14.83
N GLY A 858 1.31 17.63 -13.90
CA GLY A 858 -0.12 17.49 -13.63
C GLY A 858 -0.48 16.14 -12.99
N TRP A 859 -1.77 15.88 -12.83
CA TRP A 859 -2.29 14.59 -12.39
C TRP A 859 -3.03 13.92 -13.55
N LYS A 860 -2.93 12.59 -13.71
CA LYS A 860 -3.81 11.78 -14.59
C LYS A 860 -4.83 10.99 -13.78
N VAL A 861 -4.45 10.48 -12.60
CA VAL A 861 -5.35 9.80 -11.67
C VAL A 861 -5.44 10.61 -10.40
N LEU A 862 -6.66 10.89 -9.96
CA LEU A 862 -6.94 11.50 -8.67
C LEU A 862 -8.00 10.70 -7.93
N ARG A 863 -7.63 10.02 -6.84
CA ARG A 863 -8.59 9.48 -5.87
C ARG A 863 -8.43 10.27 -4.56
N LEU A 864 -9.47 11.01 -4.18
CA LEU A 864 -9.58 11.78 -2.94
C LEU A 864 -10.77 11.24 -2.12
N PRO A 865 -10.71 11.22 -0.78
CA PRO A 865 -11.81 10.80 0.07
C PRO A 865 -12.75 12.01 0.30
N LEU A 866 -13.62 11.93 1.31
CA LEU A 866 -14.45 13.07 1.71
C LEU A 866 -13.61 14.13 2.45
N LEU A 867 -13.20 15.17 1.72
CA LEU A 867 -12.34 16.22 2.23
C LEU A 867 -13.14 17.42 2.75
N THR A 868 -13.42 17.40 4.04
CA THR A 868 -14.17 18.44 4.78
C THR A 868 -13.57 19.85 4.67
N SER A 869 -12.29 19.95 4.30
CA SER A 869 -11.55 21.22 4.17
C SER A 869 -11.08 21.50 2.73
N PHE A 870 -11.58 20.76 1.74
CA PHE A 870 -11.29 21.03 0.32
C PHE A 870 -11.96 22.35 -0.08
N GLY A 871 -11.16 23.39 -0.31
CA GLY A 871 -11.64 24.74 -0.55
C GLY A 871 -11.19 25.31 -1.90
N ARG A 872 -11.03 26.64 -1.92
CA ARG A 872 -10.72 27.41 -3.13
C ARG A 872 -9.29 27.20 -3.60
N LEU A 873 -8.35 26.97 -2.69
CA LEU A 873 -6.94 26.73 -3.02
C LEU A 873 -6.76 25.33 -3.61
N SER A 874 -7.47 24.34 -3.06
CA SER A 874 -7.48 22.93 -3.50
C SER A 874 -8.10 22.82 -4.88
N LEU A 875 -9.26 23.45 -5.07
CA LEU A 875 -9.93 23.54 -6.37
C LEU A 875 -9.08 24.26 -7.41
N ALA A 876 -8.35 25.33 -7.04
CA ALA A 876 -7.41 25.99 -7.94
C ALA A 876 -6.19 25.11 -8.29
N ALA A 877 -5.68 24.34 -7.33
CA ALA A 877 -4.56 23.41 -7.53
C ALA A 877 -4.96 22.21 -8.42
N LEU A 878 -6.20 21.74 -8.27
CA LEU A 878 -6.83 20.79 -9.19
C LEU A 878 -7.00 21.40 -10.59
N GLY A 879 -7.38 22.68 -10.66
CA GLY A 879 -7.40 23.49 -11.89
C GLY A 879 -6.04 23.60 -12.59
N GLU A 880 -4.93 23.66 -11.84
CA GLU A 880 -3.57 23.66 -12.38
C GLU A 880 -3.16 22.28 -12.97
N SER A 881 -3.90 21.21 -12.66
CA SER A 881 -3.68 19.84 -13.16
C SER A 881 -4.77 19.36 -14.13
N ILE A 882 -5.67 20.25 -14.53
CA ILE A 882 -6.97 19.87 -15.13
C ILE A 882 -6.87 19.46 -16.61
N GLU A 883 -5.79 19.85 -17.29
CA GLU A 883 -5.52 19.50 -18.69
C GLU A 883 -5.02 18.04 -18.82
N THR A 884 -4.40 17.50 -17.76
CA THR A 884 -3.80 16.14 -17.75
C THR A 884 -4.69 15.09 -17.09
N LEU A 885 -5.79 15.49 -16.45
CA LEU A 885 -6.58 14.67 -15.55
C LEU A 885 -7.55 13.75 -16.29
N GLU A 886 -7.24 12.45 -16.31
CA GLU A 886 -8.05 11.41 -16.96
C GLU A 886 -9.15 10.86 -16.04
N VAL A 887 -8.84 10.67 -14.75
CA VAL A 887 -9.71 10.03 -13.74
C VAL A 887 -9.81 10.89 -12.50
N LEU A 888 -10.99 11.46 -12.25
CA LEU A 888 -11.29 12.22 -11.03
C LEU A 888 -12.32 11.49 -10.16
N ARG A 889 -11.88 11.03 -8.98
CA ARG A 889 -12.73 10.47 -7.91
C ARG A 889 -12.60 11.36 -6.68
N MET A 890 -13.70 12.02 -6.32
CA MET A 890 -13.73 12.98 -5.21
C MET A 890 -15.12 12.97 -4.56
N ALA A 891 -15.18 12.65 -3.27
CA ALA A 891 -16.36 12.90 -2.45
C ALA A 891 -16.30 14.34 -1.92
N TYR A 892 -17.26 15.18 -2.28
CA TYR A 892 -17.29 16.58 -1.89
C TYR A 892 -18.71 17.06 -1.59
N LEU A 893 -18.83 18.13 -0.80
CA LEU A 893 -20.08 18.79 -0.49
C LEU A 893 -19.94 20.29 -0.78
N VAL A 894 -20.70 20.78 -1.76
CA VAL A 894 -20.84 22.22 -2.03
C VAL A 894 -21.75 22.83 -0.96
N ASP A 895 -21.17 23.31 0.14
CA ASP A 895 -21.89 24.06 1.17
C ASP A 895 -21.92 25.57 0.84
N LYS A 896 -22.98 26.26 1.27
CA LYS A 896 -23.34 27.64 0.90
C LYS A 896 -23.30 28.63 2.07
N GLU A 897 -22.88 28.21 3.26
CA GLU A 897 -22.94 28.98 4.52
C GLU A 897 -22.15 30.33 4.57
N GLU A 898 -21.24 30.63 3.63
CA GLU A 898 -20.45 31.89 3.60
C GLU A 898 -21.25 33.16 3.18
N GLU A 899 -22.54 33.07 2.83
CA GLU A 899 -23.31 34.20 2.27
C GLU A 899 -23.69 35.31 3.29
N LYS A 900 -23.06 35.33 4.48
CA LYS A 900 -23.33 36.31 5.56
C LYS A 900 -22.79 37.74 5.31
N GLU A 901 -21.98 37.97 4.27
CA GLU A 901 -21.42 39.32 3.96
C GLU A 901 -22.17 40.12 2.87
N GLY A 902 -23.31 39.64 2.36
CA GLY A 902 -24.20 40.44 1.50
C GLY A 902 -23.58 40.91 0.16
N ARG A 903 -22.57 40.19 -0.35
CA ARG A 903 -21.92 40.45 -1.64
C ARG A 903 -22.00 39.22 -2.54
N THR A 904 -22.90 39.26 -3.51
CA THR A 904 -23.05 38.26 -4.58
C THR A 904 -21.82 38.23 -5.51
N ARG A 905 -20.75 37.58 -5.05
CA ARG A 905 -19.60 37.22 -5.88
C ARG A 905 -19.95 35.97 -6.68
N LYS A 906 -19.73 36.01 -8.00
CA LYS A 906 -19.87 34.82 -8.86
C LYS A 906 -19.01 33.68 -8.32
N CYS A 907 -19.55 32.46 -8.34
CA CYS A 907 -18.77 31.25 -8.13
C CYS A 907 -17.68 31.17 -9.24
N PRO A 908 -16.43 30.82 -8.92
CA PRO A 908 -15.40 30.64 -9.96
C PRO A 908 -15.72 29.40 -10.80
N ASP A 909 -15.79 29.58 -12.12
CA ASP A 909 -15.98 28.50 -13.09
C ASP A 909 -15.01 27.34 -12.87
N TRP A 910 -15.55 26.11 -12.89
CA TRP A 910 -14.76 24.88 -12.85
C TRP A 910 -14.35 24.55 -14.29
N VAL A 911 -13.11 24.91 -14.66
CA VAL A 911 -12.58 24.74 -16.03
C VAL A 911 -12.16 23.30 -16.29
N LEU A 912 -13.09 22.36 -16.11
CA LEU A 912 -12.89 20.94 -16.40
C LEU A 912 -12.78 20.75 -17.93
N GLY A 913 -11.64 20.23 -18.37
CA GLY A 913 -11.25 20.18 -19.77
C GLY A 913 -11.91 19.05 -20.57
N ALA A 914 -11.79 19.14 -21.89
CA ALA A 914 -12.31 18.14 -22.83
C ALA A 914 -11.65 16.74 -22.71
N SER A 915 -10.57 16.61 -21.95
CA SER A 915 -9.80 15.37 -21.72
C SER A 915 -10.32 14.47 -20.59
N MET A 916 -11.23 14.97 -19.73
CA MET A 916 -11.78 14.18 -18.62
C MET A 916 -12.59 13.00 -19.17
N GLU A 917 -12.23 11.76 -18.83
CA GLU A 917 -12.97 10.56 -19.25
C GLU A 917 -13.97 10.07 -18.19
N TYR A 918 -13.62 10.18 -16.91
CA TYR A 918 -14.44 9.76 -15.77
C TYR A 918 -14.62 10.91 -14.78
N PHE A 919 -15.87 11.32 -14.55
CA PHE A 919 -16.21 12.37 -13.58
C PHE A 919 -17.27 11.88 -12.58
N GLN A 920 -16.86 11.78 -11.32
CA GLN A 920 -17.77 11.49 -10.21
C GLN A 920 -17.89 12.72 -9.30
N LEU A 921 -19.12 13.15 -9.04
CA LEU A 921 -19.39 14.30 -8.17
C LEU A 921 -20.70 14.15 -7.39
N GLN A 922 -20.62 14.35 -6.07
CA GLN A 922 -21.79 14.58 -5.24
C GLN A 922 -22.11 16.07 -5.18
N ILE A 923 -23.17 16.51 -5.88
CA ILE A 923 -23.63 17.90 -5.83
C ILE A 923 -24.71 18.03 -4.76
N GLY A 924 -24.34 18.58 -3.60
CA GLY A 924 -25.30 18.99 -2.58
C GLY A 924 -25.93 20.35 -2.88
N SER A 925 -26.92 20.72 -2.06
CA SER A 925 -27.44 22.09 -1.93
C SER A 925 -28.15 22.71 -3.15
N VAL A 926 -28.50 21.95 -4.19
CA VAL A 926 -29.40 22.43 -5.26
C VAL A 926 -30.85 22.38 -4.76
N PRO A 927 -31.59 23.51 -4.72
CA PRO A 927 -32.94 23.52 -4.19
C PRO A 927 -33.95 22.86 -5.13
N ARG A 928 -34.63 21.82 -4.63
CA ARG A 928 -35.64 21.04 -5.35
C ARG A 928 -37.02 21.16 -4.67
N PRO A 929 -37.73 22.31 -4.84
CA PRO A 929 -39.03 22.55 -4.22
C PRO A 929 -40.13 21.62 -4.77
N ASP A 930 -39.89 20.99 -5.91
CA ASP A 930 -40.67 19.93 -6.56
C ASP A 930 -40.58 18.57 -5.84
N VAL A 931 -39.52 18.33 -5.05
CA VAL A 931 -39.25 17.04 -4.42
C VAL A 931 -39.78 17.03 -2.98
N ILE A 932 -41.01 16.52 -2.79
CA ILE A 932 -41.63 16.40 -1.46
C ILE A 932 -41.06 15.19 -0.70
N HIS A 933 -40.02 15.42 0.11
CA HIS A 933 -39.38 14.38 0.92
C HIS A 933 -40.32 13.77 1.97
N ARG A 934 -40.96 12.64 1.64
CA ARG A 934 -41.89 11.92 2.53
C ARG A 934 -41.22 10.72 3.21
N GLN A 935 -40.64 10.94 4.39
CA GLN A 935 -40.14 9.84 5.22
C GLN A 935 -41.26 9.31 6.12
N ASN A 936 -41.52 8.00 6.08
CA ASN A 936 -42.56 7.33 6.87
C ASN A 936 -43.99 7.90 6.66
N LEU A 937 -44.33 8.34 5.44
CA LEU A 937 -45.59 9.03 5.07
C LEU A 937 -45.80 10.43 5.67
N TRP A 938 -44.85 10.94 6.47
CA TRP A 938 -44.86 12.34 6.92
C TRP A 938 -44.07 13.20 5.95
N GLU A 939 -44.59 14.39 5.64
CA GLU A 939 -43.81 15.41 4.93
C GLU A 939 -42.69 15.87 5.86
N PHE A 940 -41.47 15.45 5.55
CA PHE A 940 -40.33 15.77 6.38
C PHE A 940 -40.02 17.24 6.20
N GLY A 941 -40.01 17.99 7.31
CA GLY A 941 -39.55 19.37 7.35
C GLY A 941 -38.05 19.47 7.13
N VAL A 942 -37.57 19.10 5.93
CA VAL A 942 -36.37 19.69 5.34
C VAL A 942 -36.54 21.19 5.56
N ARG A 943 -35.61 21.83 6.26
CA ARG A 943 -35.69 23.27 6.51
C ARG A 943 -35.93 23.93 5.16
N ARG A 944 -37.07 24.61 5.01
CA ARG A 944 -37.26 25.56 3.91
C ARG A 944 -36.25 26.68 4.15
N MET A 945 -35.03 26.47 3.68
CA MET A 945 -34.19 27.58 3.28
C MET A 945 -35.04 28.39 2.31
N GLU A 946 -35.15 29.69 2.54
CA GLU A 946 -35.90 30.62 1.70
C GLU A 946 -35.08 30.91 0.43
N LEU A 947 -34.65 29.84 -0.23
CA LEU A 947 -33.99 29.85 -1.52
C LEU A 947 -35.04 30.20 -2.56
N ASP A 948 -34.79 31.29 -3.27
CA ASP A 948 -35.64 31.77 -4.35
C ASP A 948 -35.86 30.65 -5.38
N GLY A 949 -37.12 30.46 -5.78
CA GLY A 949 -37.49 29.48 -6.80
C GLY A 949 -36.87 29.77 -8.16
N GLU A 950 -36.52 31.03 -8.43
CA GLU A 950 -35.83 31.44 -9.66
C GLU A 950 -34.34 31.02 -9.63
N LEU A 951 -33.67 31.13 -8.47
CA LEU A 951 -32.25 30.78 -8.31
C LEU A 951 -31.93 29.29 -8.48
N ARG A 952 -32.95 28.39 -8.42
CA ARG A 952 -32.73 26.94 -8.61
C ARG A 952 -32.10 26.62 -9.96
N PHE A 953 -32.61 27.28 -11.01
CA PHE A 953 -32.14 27.07 -12.37
C PHE A 953 -30.84 27.79 -12.66
N ASP A 954 -30.56 28.94 -12.04
CA ASP A 954 -29.27 29.63 -12.21
C ASP A 954 -28.10 28.80 -11.66
N VAL A 955 -28.24 28.21 -10.48
CA VAL A 955 -27.22 27.32 -9.89
C VAL A 955 -27.03 26.07 -10.76
N GLN A 956 -28.13 25.45 -11.20
CA GLN A 956 -28.09 24.23 -11.99
C GLN A 956 -27.53 24.47 -13.41
N ARG A 957 -27.92 25.54 -14.09
CA ARG A 957 -27.36 25.93 -15.40
C ARG A 957 -25.90 26.32 -15.28
N TRP A 958 -25.47 26.92 -14.17
CA TRP A 958 -24.04 27.14 -13.93
C TRP A 958 -23.25 25.83 -13.76
N VAL A 959 -23.83 24.78 -13.15
CA VAL A 959 -23.22 23.44 -13.13
C VAL A 959 -23.16 22.84 -14.54
N TYR A 960 -24.26 22.89 -15.31
CA TYR A 960 -24.28 22.40 -16.69
C TYR A 960 -23.30 23.17 -17.60
N GLU A 961 -23.12 24.46 -17.37
CA GLU A 961 -22.10 25.30 -18.02
C GLU A 961 -20.66 24.81 -17.77
N GLN A 962 -20.39 24.15 -16.64
CA GLN A 962 -19.10 23.49 -16.40
C GLN A 962 -19.08 22.09 -17.03
N LEU A 963 -20.12 21.27 -16.82
CA LEU A 963 -20.16 19.90 -17.33
C LEU A 963 -20.00 19.85 -18.86
N ARG A 964 -20.67 20.73 -19.61
CA ARG A 964 -20.63 20.76 -21.08
C ARG A 964 -19.24 20.99 -21.69
N ARG A 965 -18.25 21.42 -20.89
CA ARG A 965 -16.85 21.66 -21.31
C ARG A 965 -16.06 20.35 -21.39
N MET A 966 -16.50 19.31 -20.66
CA MET A 966 -15.92 17.98 -20.67
C MET A 966 -16.43 17.15 -21.86
N THR A 967 -16.20 17.60 -23.10
CA THR A 967 -16.76 16.96 -24.31
C THR A 967 -16.28 15.51 -24.53
N GLY A 968 -15.15 15.11 -23.93
CA GLY A 968 -14.63 13.74 -23.93
C GLY A 968 -15.14 12.84 -22.79
N LEU A 969 -16.05 13.33 -21.94
CA LEU A 969 -16.56 12.60 -20.78
C LEU A 969 -17.31 11.35 -21.19
N LYS A 970 -16.88 10.18 -20.68
CA LYS A 970 -17.45 8.86 -20.97
C LYS A 970 -18.34 8.35 -19.84
N GLU A 971 -18.01 8.67 -18.59
CA GLU A 971 -18.76 8.25 -17.41
C GLU A 971 -19.04 9.44 -16.49
N LEU A 972 -20.32 9.76 -16.30
CA LEU A 972 -20.80 10.81 -15.38
C LEU A 972 -21.55 10.15 -14.22
N VAL A 973 -20.96 10.20 -13.01
CA VAL A 973 -21.53 9.58 -11.79
C VAL A 973 -21.98 10.68 -10.82
N MET A 974 -23.29 10.76 -10.59
CA MET A 974 -23.93 11.78 -9.78
C MET A 974 -24.33 11.21 -8.41
N GLY A 975 -23.73 11.73 -7.33
CA GLY A 975 -24.06 11.36 -5.95
C GLY A 975 -23.00 10.53 -5.24
N VAL A 976 -23.43 9.81 -4.19
CA VAL A 976 -22.57 8.97 -3.34
C VAL A 976 -22.18 7.69 -4.10
N PRO A 977 -20.93 7.19 -4.03
CA PRO A 977 -20.59 5.86 -4.56
C PRO A 977 -21.44 4.75 -3.95
N ASP A 978 -21.56 3.61 -4.65
CA ASP A 978 -22.15 2.38 -4.08
C ASP A 978 -21.44 2.05 -2.75
N VAL A 979 -22.10 2.32 -1.62
CA VAL A 979 -21.52 2.17 -0.28
C VAL A 979 -21.28 0.69 -0.03
N ASN A 980 -20.04 0.32 0.28
CA ASN A 980 -19.61 -1.07 0.50
C ASN A 980 -20.65 -1.84 1.36
N PRO A 981 -21.33 -2.85 0.80
CA PRO A 981 -22.39 -3.58 1.51
C PRO A 981 -21.91 -4.23 2.81
N GLY A 982 -20.61 -4.56 2.93
CA GLY A 982 -20.02 -5.03 4.18
C GLY A 982 -19.99 -3.96 5.28
N ALA A 983 -19.69 -2.70 4.93
CA ALA A 983 -19.73 -1.58 5.88
C ALA A 983 -21.17 -1.26 6.32
N LEU A 984 -22.15 -1.37 5.42
CA LEU A 984 -23.57 -1.27 5.77
C LEU A 984 -24.02 -2.43 6.67
N ALA A 985 -23.60 -3.66 6.39
CA ALA A 985 -23.92 -4.83 7.20
C ALA A 985 -23.34 -4.73 8.62
N GLU A 986 -22.11 -4.22 8.78
CA GLU A 986 -21.55 -3.93 10.12
C GLU A 986 -22.38 -2.89 10.88
N ILE A 987 -22.85 -1.83 10.21
CA ILE A 987 -23.71 -0.79 10.83
C ILE A 987 -25.06 -1.36 11.27
N SER A 988 -25.83 -2.01 10.38
CA SER A 988 -27.16 -2.55 10.72
C SER A 988 -27.10 -3.69 11.75
N SER A 989 -25.97 -4.42 11.83
CA SER A 989 -25.79 -5.50 12.83
C SER A 989 -25.86 -5.04 14.30
N HIS A 990 -25.72 -3.73 14.56
CA HIS A 990 -25.70 -3.16 15.92
C HIS A 990 -27.05 -2.59 16.40
N GLY A 991 -28.13 -2.68 15.60
CA GLY A 991 -29.44 -2.08 15.92
C GLY A 991 -30.43 -2.97 16.70
N GLU A 992 -30.51 -4.27 16.39
CA GLU A 992 -31.66 -5.11 16.81
C GLU A 992 -31.53 -5.73 18.22
N SER A 993 -31.81 -4.93 19.26
CA SER A 993 -32.06 -5.45 20.61
C SER A 993 -33.36 -4.93 21.25
N GLY A 994 -34.48 -4.96 20.51
CA GLY A 994 -35.81 -4.52 20.98
C GLY A 994 -36.93 -5.51 20.58
N LYS A 995 -37.74 -5.96 21.55
CA LYS A 995 -38.79 -6.97 21.29
C LYS A 995 -40.10 -6.36 20.77
N GLY A 996 -40.51 -6.80 19.58
CA GLY A 996 -41.93 -7.11 19.30
C GLY A 996 -42.73 -6.10 18.48
N SER A 997 -42.75 -6.29 17.15
CA SER A 997 -43.87 -5.91 16.28
C SER A 997 -43.86 -6.77 15.01
N THR A 998 -44.82 -7.69 14.87
CA THR A 998 -44.86 -8.68 13.77
C THR A 998 -45.63 -8.19 12.52
N THR A 999 -45.77 -6.88 12.34
CA THR A 999 -46.68 -6.29 11.33
C THR A 999 -45.96 -5.55 10.19
N LYS A 1000 -44.61 -5.60 10.13
CA LYS A 1000 -43.80 -4.85 9.14
C LYS A 1000 -43.41 -5.65 7.88
N ALA A 1001 -44.00 -6.83 7.68
CA ALA A 1001 -43.57 -7.84 6.72
C ALA A 1001 -43.97 -7.61 5.24
N ARG A 1002 -43.99 -6.34 4.76
CA ARG A 1002 -44.34 -6.03 3.35
C ARG A 1002 -43.81 -4.68 2.84
N LEU A 1003 -42.58 -4.32 3.22
CA LEU A 1003 -41.82 -3.21 2.61
C LEU A 1003 -40.63 -3.79 1.83
N SER A 1004 -40.22 -3.18 0.72
CA SER A 1004 -39.08 -3.66 -0.07
C SER A 1004 -37.74 -3.46 0.66
N LEU A 1005 -36.67 -4.08 0.14
CA LEU A 1005 -35.31 -3.88 0.67
C LEU A 1005 -34.88 -2.41 0.56
N GLU A 1006 -35.23 -1.74 -0.55
CA GLU A 1006 -34.97 -0.32 -0.79
C GLU A 1006 -35.70 0.56 0.23
N GLU A 1007 -36.92 0.17 0.61
CA GLU A 1007 -37.70 0.89 1.62
C GLU A 1007 -37.09 0.80 3.02
N ASN A 1008 -36.47 -0.32 3.38
CA ASN A 1008 -35.75 -0.45 4.66
C ASN A 1008 -34.45 0.36 4.66
N LEU A 1009 -33.69 0.37 3.56
CA LEU A 1009 -32.48 1.19 3.41
C LEU A 1009 -32.78 2.70 3.59
N SER A 1010 -34.00 3.15 3.30
CA SER A 1010 -34.44 4.54 3.52
C SER A 1010 -34.78 4.92 4.98
N MET A 1011 -34.82 3.96 5.91
CA MET A 1011 -35.24 4.19 7.31
C MET A 1011 -34.08 4.30 8.31
N GLU A 1012 -32.91 3.70 8.05
CA GLU A 1012 -31.78 3.64 9.00
C GLU A 1012 -30.76 4.78 8.81
N GLN A 1013 -31.15 6.03 9.11
CA GLN A 1013 -30.31 7.24 9.30
C GLN A 1013 -29.32 7.68 8.19
N ASN A 1014 -29.04 6.86 7.17
CA ASN A 1014 -28.03 7.12 6.16
C ASN A 1014 -28.48 8.22 5.18
N ARG A 1015 -27.64 9.26 5.05
CA ARG A 1015 -27.81 10.37 4.11
C ARG A 1015 -27.32 10.03 2.69
N SER A 1016 -27.44 8.77 2.28
CA SER A 1016 -26.89 8.27 1.02
C SER A 1016 -27.66 8.78 -0.21
N PHE A 1017 -28.97 8.95 -0.08
CA PHE A 1017 -29.80 9.49 -1.15
C PHE A 1017 -29.81 11.02 -1.15
N ASN A 1018 -29.38 11.62 -2.25
CA ASN A 1018 -29.25 13.06 -2.39
C ASN A 1018 -30.49 13.68 -3.02
N TYR A 1019 -31.33 14.29 -2.18
CA TYR A 1019 -32.53 15.02 -2.61
C TYR A 1019 -32.23 16.47 -3.07
N CYS A 1020 -30.99 16.95 -2.95
CA CYS A 1020 -30.56 18.30 -3.35
C CYS A 1020 -29.68 18.27 -4.60
N SER A 1021 -30.08 17.44 -5.57
CA SER A 1021 -29.39 17.10 -6.82
C SER A 1021 -29.95 17.82 -8.05
N LEU A 1022 -29.19 17.78 -9.15
CA LEU A 1022 -29.62 18.30 -10.45
C LEU A 1022 -30.94 17.66 -10.90
N GLU A 1023 -31.91 18.49 -11.28
CA GLU A 1023 -33.11 18.06 -11.98
C GLU A 1023 -32.76 17.78 -13.44
N PHE A 1024 -32.41 16.54 -13.85
CA PHE A 1024 -32.09 16.23 -15.25
C PHE A 1024 -33.35 16.33 -16.15
N SER A 1025 -33.79 17.57 -16.45
CA SER A 1025 -34.96 17.93 -17.25
C SER A 1025 -34.67 19.06 -18.24
N LEU A 1026 -35.41 19.14 -19.34
CA LEU A 1026 -35.26 20.20 -20.35
C LEU A 1026 -35.63 21.59 -19.80
N GLU A 1027 -36.57 21.67 -18.84
CA GLU A 1027 -36.88 22.93 -18.13
C GLU A 1027 -35.64 23.49 -17.42
N SER A 1028 -34.83 22.60 -16.83
CA SER A 1028 -33.63 22.97 -16.07
C SER A 1028 -32.46 23.48 -16.90
N GLY A 1029 -32.44 23.23 -18.22
CA GLY A 1029 -31.28 23.49 -19.07
C GLY A 1029 -30.47 22.25 -19.47
N LEU A 1030 -31.06 21.04 -19.44
CA LEU A 1030 -30.39 19.79 -19.86
C LEU A 1030 -29.74 19.91 -21.25
N GLU A 1031 -30.36 20.68 -22.15
CA GLU A 1031 -29.85 20.96 -23.50
C GLU A 1031 -28.48 21.64 -23.52
N MET A 1032 -28.08 22.31 -22.45
CA MET A 1032 -26.72 22.87 -22.31
C MET A 1032 -25.64 21.78 -22.36
N LEU A 1033 -25.98 20.52 -22.05
CA LEU A 1033 -25.08 19.37 -22.08
C LEU A 1033 -24.96 18.70 -23.45
N GLU A 1034 -25.50 19.30 -24.53
CA GLU A 1034 -25.44 18.74 -25.89
C GLU A 1034 -24.01 18.30 -26.29
N GLY A 1035 -22.98 19.00 -25.83
CA GLY A 1035 -21.57 18.74 -26.14
C GLY A 1035 -20.99 17.43 -25.62
N LEU A 1036 -21.67 16.70 -24.72
CA LEU A 1036 -21.22 15.43 -24.15
C LEU A 1036 -21.41 14.24 -25.12
N LYS A 1037 -20.91 14.37 -26.36
CA LYS A 1037 -21.07 13.35 -27.42
C LYS A 1037 -20.37 12.02 -27.11
N GLU A 1038 -19.38 12.03 -26.21
CA GLU A 1038 -18.64 10.85 -25.74
C GLU A 1038 -19.27 10.11 -24.57
N LEU A 1039 -20.35 10.62 -23.97
CA LEU A 1039 -20.95 10.05 -22.76
C LEU A 1039 -21.51 8.66 -23.06
N LYS A 1040 -21.02 7.64 -22.33
CA LYS A 1040 -21.40 6.23 -22.43
C LYS A 1040 -22.27 5.76 -21.27
N LEU A 1041 -22.10 6.37 -20.11
CA LEU A 1041 -22.79 6.03 -18.87
C LEU A 1041 -23.14 7.29 -18.07
N LEU A 1042 -24.39 7.35 -17.62
CA LEU A 1042 -24.90 8.34 -16.66
C LEU A 1042 -25.42 7.56 -15.44
N ASP A 1043 -24.83 7.77 -14.26
CA ASP A 1043 -25.35 7.20 -13.01
C ASP A 1043 -26.01 8.29 -12.15
N VAL A 1044 -27.30 8.09 -11.87
CA VAL A 1044 -28.14 8.97 -11.04
C VAL A 1044 -28.83 8.20 -9.90
N LYS A 1045 -28.47 6.93 -9.63
CA LYS A 1045 -29.05 6.07 -8.57
C LYS A 1045 -29.14 6.74 -7.19
N ALA A 1046 -28.17 7.59 -6.86
CA ALA A 1046 -28.07 8.24 -5.55
C ALA A 1046 -28.68 9.66 -5.54
N THR A 1047 -29.51 10.02 -6.52
CA THR A 1047 -30.04 11.38 -6.70
C THR A 1047 -31.52 11.42 -7.04
N ALA A 1048 -32.24 12.42 -6.51
CA ALA A 1048 -33.58 12.75 -6.97
C ALA A 1048 -33.52 13.36 -8.38
N HIS A 1049 -33.91 12.62 -9.40
CA HIS A 1049 -33.90 13.10 -10.79
C HIS A 1049 -35.33 13.20 -11.35
N ARG A 1050 -35.46 13.61 -12.63
CA ARG A 1050 -36.74 13.85 -13.30
C ARG A 1050 -36.62 13.59 -14.81
N ILE A 1051 -35.93 12.51 -15.17
CA ILE A 1051 -35.60 12.15 -16.57
C ILE A 1051 -36.85 11.55 -17.23
N GLY A 1052 -37.72 12.40 -17.77
CA GLY A 1052 -38.96 12.00 -18.45
C GLY A 1052 -38.73 11.48 -19.87
N VAL A 1053 -39.82 11.16 -20.57
CA VAL A 1053 -39.78 10.69 -21.96
C VAL A 1053 -39.15 11.73 -22.90
N ALA A 1054 -39.49 13.01 -22.74
CA ALA A 1054 -38.94 14.10 -23.56
C ALA A 1054 -37.42 14.28 -23.35
N GLU A 1055 -36.95 14.09 -22.11
CA GLU A 1055 -35.54 14.05 -21.77
C GLU A 1055 -34.84 12.84 -22.42
N LEU A 1056 -35.44 11.65 -22.39
CA LEU A 1056 -34.86 10.45 -23.01
C LEU A 1056 -34.80 10.54 -24.54
N ASP A 1057 -35.85 11.07 -25.19
CA ASP A 1057 -35.82 11.40 -26.62
C ASP A 1057 -34.69 12.38 -26.94
N TRP A 1058 -34.54 13.45 -26.14
CA TRP A 1058 -33.46 14.42 -26.31
C TRP A 1058 -32.09 13.78 -26.10
N MET A 1059 -31.90 12.99 -25.04
CA MET A 1059 -30.64 12.29 -24.76
C MET A 1059 -30.30 11.31 -25.90
N HIS A 1060 -31.28 10.58 -26.43
CA HIS A 1060 -31.08 9.62 -27.52
C HIS A 1060 -30.59 10.27 -28.82
N VAL A 1061 -31.11 11.45 -29.15
CA VAL A 1061 -30.66 12.24 -30.31
C VAL A 1061 -29.30 12.91 -30.05
N ASN A 1062 -29.04 13.41 -28.84
CA ASN A 1062 -27.93 14.31 -28.58
C ASN A 1062 -26.67 13.65 -28.02
N TRP A 1063 -26.78 12.50 -27.35
CA TRP A 1063 -25.67 11.73 -26.78
C TRP A 1063 -25.55 10.36 -27.47
N PRO A 1064 -25.06 10.30 -28.72
CA PRO A 1064 -25.12 9.10 -29.57
C PRO A 1064 -24.23 7.93 -29.09
N ARG A 1065 -23.45 8.11 -28.01
CA ARG A 1065 -22.64 7.07 -27.38
C ARG A 1065 -23.23 6.56 -26.06
N LEU A 1066 -24.33 7.14 -25.55
CA LEU A 1066 -24.89 6.81 -24.23
C LEU A 1066 -25.59 5.45 -24.27
N LYS A 1067 -24.98 4.46 -23.60
CA LYS A 1067 -25.50 3.10 -23.50
C LYS A 1067 -26.45 2.94 -22.30
N GLU A 1068 -26.06 3.48 -21.14
CA GLU A 1068 -26.67 3.14 -19.86
C GLU A 1068 -27.02 4.40 -19.03
N ILE A 1069 -28.25 4.45 -18.51
CA ILE A 1069 -28.65 5.39 -17.45
C ILE A 1069 -29.03 4.58 -16.21
N LYS A 1070 -28.18 4.60 -15.18
CA LYS A 1070 -28.40 3.91 -13.90
C LYS A 1070 -29.26 4.79 -12.99
N GLY A 1071 -30.34 4.24 -12.43
CA GLY A 1071 -31.26 4.96 -11.52
C GLY A 1071 -32.67 5.24 -12.09
N LEU A 1072 -33.02 4.77 -13.29
CA LEU A 1072 -34.39 4.93 -13.82
C LEU A 1072 -35.40 3.93 -13.22
N VAL A 1073 -34.93 2.75 -12.78
CA VAL A 1073 -35.78 1.57 -12.50
C VAL A 1073 -36.52 1.66 -11.15
N SER A 1074 -36.00 2.42 -10.19
CA SER A 1074 -36.47 2.43 -8.80
C SER A 1074 -37.85 3.06 -8.61
N VAL A 1075 -38.66 2.46 -7.75
CA VAL A 1075 -40.07 2.84 -7.51
C VAL A 1075 -40.22 4.17 -6.75
N ARG A 1076 -39.14 4.72 -6.18
CA ARG A 1076 -39.16 5.93 -5.33
C ARG A 1076 -38.33 7.11 -5.85
N GLU A 1077 -37.66 6.99 -7.00
CA GLU A 1077 -36.61 7.94 -7.43
C GLU A 1077 -37.09 9.06 -8.36
N TRP A 1078 -38.40 9.10 -8.64
CA TRP A 1078 -39.05 10.03 -9.57
C TRP A 1078 -39.56 11.28 -8.85
N ALA A 1079 -39.07 12.46 -9.26
CA ALA A 1079 -39.45 13.73 -8.64
C ALA A 1079 -40.90 14.16 -8.96
N GLY A 1080 -41.72 14.22 -7.92
CA GLY A 1080 -43.10 14.71 -7.94
C GLY A 1080 -43.80 14.39 -6.61
N ASP A 1081 -45.13 14.38 -6.62
CA ASP A 1081 -45.88 13.54 -5.67
C ASP A 1081 -45.87 12.07 -6.14
N VAL A 1082 -46.39 11.18 -5.31
CA VAL A 1082 -46.33 9.72 -5.57
C VAL A 1082 -47.17 9.33 -6.80
N GLU A 1083 -48.18 10.12 -7.15
CA GLU A 1083 -49.10 9.80 -8.25
C GLU A 1083 -48.48 10.25 -9.58
N GLY A 1084 -48.07 11.52 -9.70
CA GLY A 1084 -47.37 12.04 -10.88
C GLY A 1084 -45.98 11.40 -11.11
N GLY A 1085 -45.27 11.04 -10.03
CA GLY A 1085 -43.99 10.31 -10.15
C GLY A 1085 -44.15 8.92 -10.76
N LEU A 1086 -45.26 8.22 -10.46
CA LEU A 1086 -45.59 6.93 -11.07
C LEU A 1086 -46.07 7.07 -12.51
N GLU A 1087 -46.79 8.13 -12.86
CA GLU A 1087 -47.18 8.41 -14.26
C GLU A 1087 -45.95 8.61 -15.16
N VAL A 1088 -44.98 9.43 -14.74
CA VAL A 1088 -43.74 9.64 -15.53
C VAL A 1088 -42.91 8.35 -15.60
N LYS A 1089 -42.82 7.58 -14.51
CA LYS A 1089 -42.13 6.27 -14.51
C LYS A 1089 -42.77 5.29 -15.51
N ALA A 1090 -44.09 5.17 -15.52
CA ALA A 1090 -44.80 4.29 -16.44
C ALA A 1090 -44.60 4.70 -17.90
N ALA A 1091 -44.63 6.00 -18.20
CA ALA A 1091 -44.34 6.51 -19.55
C ALA A 1091 -42.89 6.24 -19.99
N VAL A 1092 -41.92 6.26 -19.06
CA VAL A 1092 -40.52 5.90 -19.33
C VAL A 1092 -40.32 4.39 -19.49
N GLU A 1093 -41.02 3.56 -18.71
CA GLU A 1093 -41.02 2.10 -18.93
C GLU A 1093 -41.62 1.73 -20.30
N GLU A 1094 -42.69 2.41 -20.73
CA GLU A 1094 -43.24 2.28 -22.08
C GLU A 1094 -42.25 2.75 -23.16
N TRP A 1095 -41.57 3.89 -22.97
CA TRP A 1095 -40.56 4.39 -23.90
C TRP A 1095 -39.34 3.46 -24.03
N LEU A 1096 -38.84 2.91 -22.91
CA LEU A 1096 -37.73 1.97 -22.90
C LEU A 1096 -38.11 0.64 -23.59
N ALA A 1097 -39.33 0.17 -23.39
CA ALA A 1097 -39.87 -1.00 -24.11
C ALA A 1097 -40.08 -0.73 -25.61
N ALA A 1098 -40.42 0.51 -25.99
CA ALA A 1098 -40.56 0.94 -27.39
C ALA A 1098 -39.20 1.13 -28.11
N HIS A 1099 -38.11 1.34 -27.37
CA HIS A 1099 -36.75 1.57 -27.90
C HIS A 1099 -35.75 0.45 -27.52
N PRO A 1100 -35.97 -0.82 -27.91
CA PRO A 1100 -35.09 -1.95 -27.59
C PRO A 1100 -33.73 -1.93 -28.32
N GLN A 1101 -33.36 -0.83 -29.00
CA GLN A 1101 -32.00 -0.48 -29.43
C GLN A 1101 -31.62 1.00 -29.19
N GLY A 1102 -32.44 1.76 -28.44
CA GLY A 1102 -32.14 3.14 -28.01
C GLY A 1102 -31.36 3.20 -26.70
N ILE A 1103 -31.38 4.35 -26.02
CA ILE A 1103 -30.76 4.48 -24.69
C ILE A 1103 -31.47 3.58 -23.69
N GLY A 1104 -30.72 2.79 -22.90
CA GLY A 1104 -31.29 1.82 -21.97
C GLY A 1104 -31.78 0.51 -22.61
N SER A 1105 -31.64 0.34 -23.93
CA SER A 1105 -32.00 -0.89 -24.66
C SER A 1105 -31.33 -2.17 -24.15
N ALA A 1106 -30.10 -2.04 -23.64
CA ALA A 1106 -29.35 -3.12 -23.01
C ALA A 1106 -30.10 -3.76 -21.82
N TYR A 1107 -31.11 -3.08 -21.26
CA TYR A 1107 -31.87 -3.51 -20.09
C TYR A 1107 -33.11 -4.36 -20.40
N TYR A 1108 -33.68 -4.29 -21.63
CA TYR A 1108 -35.00 -4.87 -21.94
C TYR A 1108 -35.00 -6.02 -22.95
N SER A 1109 -33.88 -6.31 -23.62
CA SER A 1109 -33.80 -7.36 -24.65
C SER A 1109 -33.76 -8.79 -24.09
N GLY A 1110 -33.69 -8.99 -22.77
CA GLY A 1110 -33.47 -10.30 -22.13
C GLY A 1110 -34.70 -11.04 -21.56
N THR A 1111 -35.87 -10.41 -21.41
CA THR A 1111 -36.92 -10.90 -20.48
C THR A 1111 -38.33 -11.07 -21.09
N THR A 1112 -38.47 -11.90 -22.14
CA THR A 1112 -39.79 -12.31 -22.67
C THR A 1112 -39.94 -13.82 -22.90
N SER A 1113 -39.63 -14.66 -21.89
CA SER A 1113 -39.97 -16.10 -21.92
C SER A 1113 -40.17 -16.82 -20.57
N ALA A 1114 -40.94 -16.24 -19.63
CA ALA A 1114 -41.59 -16.98 -18.53
C ALA A 1114 -42.76 -16.18 -17.92
#